data_AF-A0A5D2RAP7-F1
#
_entry.id   AF-A0A5D2RAP7-F1
#
_cell.length_a   1.000
_cell.length_b   1.000
_cell.length_c   1.000
_cell.angle_alpha   90.00
_cell.angle_beta   90.00
_cell.angle_gamma   90.00
#
_symmetry.space_group_name_H-M   'P 1'
#
loop_
_entity.id
_entity.type
_entity.pdbx_description
1 polymer ?
#
loop_
_entity_poly.entity_id
_entity_poly.type
_entity_poly.pdbx_seq_one_letter_code
_entity_poly.pdbx_strand_id
1 'polypeptide(L)'
;MAEEAAVASTPPQSSAAPLGSSVIPLVNKLQDIFAKLGSQSTIELPQVAVVGSQSSGKSSVLESLVGRDFLPRGSDICTRRPLVLQLLQTKRKPDGSEEEYGEFLHLPGKRFYDFSEIRREIQAETDREAGGNKGVSDKQIRLKIFSPNVLDITLVDLPGITKVPVGDQPSDIEARIRTMIMSYIKQPSCLIIAVTPANSDLANSDALQIAGNADPDGYRTIGVITKLDIMDRGTDARNLLLGKVIPLRLGYIGVVNRSQEDILLNRSIKDALVAEEKFFRSRPVYNGLADRCGVPQLAKKLNQILVQHIKAILPGLKSRISSALVSVAKEHASYGEITESKAGQGALLLNILSKYCEAFSSMVEGKNEEMSTSELSGGARIHYIFQSIFVKSLEEVDPCEGLTDDDIRTAIRNATGPRSALFVPEVPFEVLVRRQIARLLDPSLQCARFIYDELIKISHCCMMNELQRFPVLRKHMDQVVGNFLQEGLEPSETMIGHMIEMEMDYINTSHPNFIGGSKAVEVANQQIRNSRVHLPVSKAKDGLEPDKAPPSEKSSKSRTIIARQVNGIAAEQVVRPAADVEKVPSTGSTSGLTWGISSIFGSSDNRSSVKESLTNKPYTEPAQNMEHAFSMIHLKEPPSLLRPSECSETEAIEIAITKLLLRSYYDIVRKNIEDSVPKAIMHFLVNHSKRELHNVFIRKLYRENLFEEMLQEPDEIAAKRKRTRETLRVLQQAFRTLDELPLEAETVERGYSLGSDLTGLPKIHGLPTSSMYSTSSGSNDSYAASPKHTKSRKSSHSGELQSHLYASSDSNGNGRSYMPGLYPAVDL
;
A
#
# COMPACT_ATOMS: atom_id res chain seq x y z
N MET A 1 33.98 23.99 77.95
CA MET A 1 33.44 23.66 76.61
C MET A 1 31.96 23.92 76.66
N ALA A 2 31.43 24.63 75.66
CA ALA A 2 30.00 24.87 75.49
C ALA A 2 29.61 24.35 74.11
N GLU A 3 28.38 23.85 73.98
CA GLU A 3 27.81 23.41 72.71
C GLU A 3 26.35 23.87 72.70
N GLU A 4 25.98 24.66 71.69
CA GLU A 4 24.70 25.36 71.65
C GLU A 4 23.58 24.47 71.07
N ALA A 5 22.39 24.55 71.67
CA ALA A 5 21.20 23.91 71.13
C ALA A 5 20.67 24.69 69.91
N ALA A 6 21.15 24.35 68.72
CA ALA A 6 20.72 24.96 67.46
C ALA A 6 19.24 24.65 67.16
N VAL A 7 18.38 25.66 67.28
CA VAL A 7 16.95 25.56 66.92
C VAL A 7 16.82 25.56 65.39
N ALA A 8 16.45 24.42 64.82
CA ALA A 8 16.24 24.29 63.38
C ALA A 8 15.03 25.13 62.92
N SER A 9 15.29 26.10 62.03
CA SER A 9 14.25 26.94 61.45
C SER A 9 13.44 26.18 60.39
N THR A 10 12.11 26.21 60.52
CA THR A 10 11.19 25.66 59.52
C THR A 10 11.34 26.42 58.19
N PRO A 11 11.46 25.76 57.03
CA PRO A 11 11.50 26.46 55.75
C PRO A 11 10.16 27.19 55.52
N PRO A 12 10.18 28.39 54.90
CA PRO A 12 8.96 29.13 54.62
C PRO A 12 8.07 28.33 53.67
N GLN A 13 6.79 28.18 54.04
CA GLN A 13 5.80 27.53 53.19
C GLN A 13 5.71 28.29 51.85
N SER A 14 5.93 27.57 50.75
CA SER A 14 5.82 28.13 49.41
C SER A 14 4.40 28.64 49.19
N SER A 15 4.26 29.93 48.88
CA SER A 15 2.99 30.50 48.44
C SER A 15 2.47 29.74 47.22
N ALA A 16 1.21 29.31 47.28
CA ALA A 16 0.60 28.51 46.21
C ALA A 16 0.65 29.28 44.89
N ALA A 17 1.25 28.67 43.86
CA ALA A 17 1.39 29.29 42.55
C ALA A 17 0.00 29.51 41.90
N PRO A 18 -0.21 30.62 41.17
CA PRO A 18 -1.48 30.86 40.49
C PRO A 18 -1.74 29.79 39.42
N LEU A 19 -3.00 29.34 39.34
CA LEU A 19 -3.52 28.16 38.62
C LEU A 19 -3.16 27.98 37.12
N GLY A 20 -2.39 28.89 36.51
CA GLY A 20 -1.87 28.77 35.13
C GLY A 20 -0.40 28.34 35.01
N SER A 21 0.36 28.30 36.11
CA SER A 21 1.83 28.17 36.09
C SER A 21 2.41 26.89 35.47
N SER A 22 1.62 25.81 35.35
CA SER A 22 2.03 24.56 34.71
C SER A 22 1.50 24.41 33.27
N VAL A 23 0.31 24.95 32.99
CA VAL A 23 -0.46 24.66 31.76
C VAL A 23 -0.01 25.49 30.55
N ILE A 24 0.39 26.74 30.75
CA ILE A 24 0.72 27.63 29.63
C ILE A 24 2.18 27.46 29.15
N PRO A 25 3.20 27.31 30.04
CA PRO A 25 4.55 26.89 29.65
C PRO A 25 4.57 25.57 28.86
N LEU A 26 3.63 24.66 29.14
CA LEU A 26 3.44 23.45 28.34
C LEU A 26 3.01 23.75 26.90
N VAL A 27 1.98 24.58 26.70
CA VAL A 27 1.54 24.96 25.34
C VAL A 27 2.68 25.67 24.60
N ASN A 28 3.48 26.49 25.30
CA ASN A 28 4.68 27.11 24.75
C ASN A 28 5.75 26.07 24.33
N LYS A 29 6.05 25.07 25.17
CA LYS A 29 6.90 23.92 24.79
C LYS A 29 6.37 23.22 23.53
N LEU A 30 5.06 22.95 23.47
CA LEU A 30 4.45 22.27 22.32
C LEU A 30 4.52 23.13 21.04
N GLN A 31 4.30 24.44 21.13
CA GLN A 31 4.48 25.38 20.01
C GLN A 31 5.92 25.33 19.47
N ASP A 32 6.94 25.32 20.35
CA ASP A 32 8.35 25.22 19.94
C ASP A 32 8.75 23.82 19.43
N ILE A 33 8.11 22.75 19.93
CA ILE A 33 8.29 21.37 19.42
C ILE A 33 7.71 21.25 18.01
N PHE A 34 6.47 21.68 17.78
CA PHE A 34 5.82 21.60 16.47
C PHE A 34 6.40 22.59 15.45
N ALA A 35 6.95 23.73 15.87
CA ALA A 35 7.65 24.67 14.98
C ALA A 35 8.80 24.01 14.20
N LYS A 36 9.44 22.97 14.73
CA LYS A 36 10.51 22.20 14.05
C LYS A 36 10.02 21.44 12.81
N LEU A 37 8.72 21.12 12.72
CA LEU A 37 8.11 20.47 11.55
C LEU A 37 7.65 21.47 10.48
N GLY A 38 7.79 22.78 10.74
CA GLY A 38 7.32 23.84 9.85
C GLY A 38 5.81 23.74 9.58
N SER A 39 5.39 24.12 8.37
CA SER A 39 3.98 24.19 7.96
C SER A 39 3.28 22.83 7.78
N GLN A 40 3.84 21.73 8.26
CA GLN A 40 3.33 20.37 8.03
C GLN A 40 2.63 19.74 9.24
N SER A 41 2.66 20.39 10.41
CA SER A 41 1.95 19.89 11.60
C SER A 41 0.44 20.19 11.51
N THR A 42 -0.39 19.16 11.31
CA THR A 42 -1.87 19.22 11.33
C THR A 42 -2.45 19.30 12.76
N ILE A 43 -1.62 19.71 13.72
CA ILE A 43 -1.89 19.66 15.16
C ILE A 43 -2.12 21.08 15.65
N GLU A 44 -3.38 21.38 15.93
CA GLU A 44 -3.86 22.72 16.26
C GLU A 44 -3.69 22.96 17.76
N LEU A 45 -2.91 23.98 18.10
CA LEU A 45 -2.60 24.33 19.48
C LEU A 45 -3.54 25.44 19.99
N PRO A 46 -3.78 25.55 21.31
CA PRO A 46 -4.51 26.68 21.87
C PRO A 46 -3.79 28.00 21.60
N GLN A 47 -4.54 29.00 21.16
CA GLN A 47 -4.04 30.35 20.84
C GLN A 47 -5.13 31.40 21.07
N VAL A 48 -4.76 32.65 21.33
CA VAL A 48 -5.70 33.76 21.59
C VAL A 48 -5.61 34.80 20.47
N ALA A 49 -6.64 34.95 19.66
CA ALA A 49 -6.68 35.91 18.55
C ALA A 49 -7.45 37.19 18.92
N VAL A 50 -6.87 38.34 18.57
CA VAL A 50 -7.49 39.66 18.80
C VAL A 50 -8.11 40.16 17.50
N VAL A 51 -9.43 40.39 17.49
CA VAL A 51 -10.19 40.81 16.30
C VAL A 51 -10.94 42.12 16.52
N GLY A 52 -11.12 42.88 15.45
CA GLY A 52 -11.92 44.10 15.42
C GLY A 52 -11.49 45.10 14.35
N SER A 53 -12.32 46.11 14.12
CA SER A 53 -12.11 47.14 13.09
C SER A 53 -10.82 47.96 13.28
N GLN A 54 -10.41 48.67 12.23
CA GLN A 54 -9.36 49.69 12.35
C GLN A 54 -9.71 50.69 13.46
N SER A 55 -8.71 51.13 14.21
CA SER A 55 -8.87 52.10 15.32
C SER A 55 -9.83 51.67 16.45
N SER A 56 -10.22 50.39 16.57
CA SER A 56 -11.00 49.88 17.71
C SER A 56 -10.21 49.79 19.02
N GLY A 57 -8.87 49.92 18.95
CA GLY A 57 -7.98 49.92 20.12
C GLY A 57 -7.26 48.59 20.41
N LYS A 58 -7.32 47.59 19.52
CA LYS A 58 -6.61 46.29 19.65
C LYS A 58 -5.18 46.41 20.18
N SER A 59 -4.35 47.19 19.47
CA SER A 59 -2.94 47.38 19.80
C SER A 59 -2.76 48.05 21.17
N SER A 60 -3.61 49.02 21.53
CA SER A 60 -3.61 49.64 22.86
C SER A 60 -3.99 48.65 23.97
N VAL A 61 -4.93 47.73 23.72
CA VAL A 61 -5.27 46.66 24.68
C VAL A 61 -4.08 45.71 24.87
N LEU A 62 -3.40 45.33 23.80
CA LEU A 62 -2.20 44.48 23.86
C LEU A 62 -1.03 45.17 24.59
N GLU A 63 -0.74 46.43 24.29
CA GLU A 63 0.30 47.20 24.98
C GLU A 63 -0.04 47.42 26.47
N SER A 64 -1.31 47.65 26.81
CA SER A 64 -1.76 47.73 28.20
C SER A 64 -1.68 46.38 28.94
N LEU A 65 -1.84 45.24 28.25
CA LEU A 65 -1.65 43.89 28.81
C LEU A 65 -0.16 43.53 29.01
N VAL A 66 0.74 44.07 28.17
CA VAL A 66 2.20 43.88 28.28
C VAL A 66 2.85 44.88 29.23
N GLY A 67 2.24 46.06 29.42
CA GLY A 67 2.81 47.15 30.21
C GLY A 67 3.87 47.99 29.49
N ARG A 68 4.08 47.78 28.18
CA ARG A 68 5.11 48.44 27.35
C ARG A 68 4.56 48.93 26.02
N ASP A 69 5.19 49.97 25.47
CA ASP A 69 4.92 50.52 24.13
C ASP A 69 5.82 49.83 23.09
N PHE A 70 5.25 49.01 22.21
CA PHE A 70 6.01 48.22 21.24
C PHE A 70 5.30 47.94 19.91
N LEU A 71 4.00 48.22 19.79
CA LEU A 71 3.26 48.03 18.54
C LEU A 71 3.31 49.32 17.68
N PRO A 72 3.39 49.23 16.34
CA PRO A 72 3.28 50.41 15.48
C PRO A 72 1.99 51.19 15.72
N ARG A 73 2.06 52.53 15.64
CA ARG A 73 0.92 53.45 15.79
C ARG A 73 0.86 54.39 14.60
N GLY A 74 -0.34 54.69 14.10
CA GLY A 74 -0.59 55.57 12.97
C GLY A 74 -2.07 55.69 12.66
N SER A 75 -2.42 56.53 11.68
CA SER A 75 -3.79 56.68 11.16
C SER A 75 -4.18 55.56 10.19
N ASP A 76 -3.21 55.05 9.42
CA ASP A 76 -3.36 53.92 8.49
C ASP A 76 -3.47 52.55 9.20
N ILE A 77 -3.61 51.47 8.43
CA ILE A 77 -3.55 50.10 8.95
C ILE A 77 -2.14 49.84 9.53
N CYS A 78 -2.03 49.82 10.86
CA CYS A 78 -0.77 49.58 11.57
C CYS A 78 -0.35 48.10 11.45
N THR A 79 -1.20 47.19 11.93
CA THR A 79 -0.99 45.73 11.84
C THR A 79 -1.36 45.25 10.43
N ARG A 80 -0.37 45.04 9.55
CA ARG A 80 -0.57 44.54 8.16
C ARG A 80 -0.16 43.09 7.94
N ARG A 81 0.44 42.45 8.95
CA ARG A 81 0.77 41.03 9.04
C ARG A 81 0.28 40.50 10.40
N PRO A 82 -0.16 39.23 10.52
CA PRO A 82 -0.43 38.63 11.83
C PRO A 82 0.82 38.68 12.71
N LEU A 83 0.70 39.19 13.94
CA LEU A 83 1.78 39.19 14.92
C LEU A 83 1.48 38.15 16.00
N VAL A 84 2.21 37.03 15.95
CA VAL A 84 2.19 36.02 17.02
C VAL A 84 3.16 36.46 18.10
N LEU A 85 2.57 36.91 19.21
CA LEU A 85 3.23 37.46 20.39
C LEU A 85 3.20 36.42 21.51
N GLN A 86 4.34 35.86 21.85
CA GLN A 86 4.49 34.93 22.97
C GLN A 86 5.06 35.67 24.18
N LEU A 87 4.21 35.94 25.17
CA LEU A 87 4.62 36.49 26.46
C LEU A 87 5.11 35.34 27.34
N LEU A 88 6.26 35.55 27.99
CA LEU A 88 6.95 34.58 28.85
C LEU A 88 7.31 35.23 30.18
N GLN A 89 6.78 34.69 31.28
CA GLN A 89 7.00 35.27 32.60
C GLN A 89 8.38 34.90 33.14
N THR A 90 9.25 35.89 33.32
CA THR A 90 10.58 35.69 33.92
C THR A 90 10.52 35.77 35.45
N LYS A 91 11.34 34.96 36.12
CA LYS A 91 11.51 35.08 37.58
C LYS A 91 12.32 36.35 37.87
N ARG A 92 11.84 37.21 38.78
CA ARG A 92 12.61 38.35 39.30
C ARG A 92 13.95 37.86 39.85
N LYS A 93 15.04 38.54 39.49
CA LYS A 93 16.37 38.28 40.06
C LYS A 93 16.39 38.67 41.54
N PRO A 94 17.14 37.97 42.42
CA PRO A 94 17.27 38.35 43.83
C PRO A 94 17.95 39.71 44.04
N ASP A 95 18.67 40.18 43.02
CA ASP A 95 19.30 41.50 42.88
C ASP A 95 18.29 42.65 42.62
N GLY A 96 17.00 42.34 42.40
CA GLY A 96 15.96 43.34 42.12
C GLY A 96 15.96 43.90 40.70
N SER A 97 16.95 43.56 39.88
CA SER A 97 17.05 43.92 38.47
C SER A 97 15.97 43.22 37.62
N GLU A 98 15.03 44.01 37.06
CA GLU A 98 14.01 43.53 36.10
C GLU A 98 14.56 43.55 34.66
N GLU A 99 15.18 42.44 34.24
CA GLU A 99 15.52 42.22 32.84
C GLU A 99 14.28 41.88 32.01
N GLU A 100 13.79 42.87 31.26
CA GLU A 100 12.76 42.72 30.23
C GLU A 100 13.42 42.82 28.84
N TYR A 101 13.09 41.91 27.93
CA TYR A 101 13.63 41.92 26.55
C TYR A 101 12.73 41.16 25.56
N GLY A 102 12.89 41.46 24.27
CA GLY A 102 12.27 40.72 23.17
C GLY A 102 13.26 39.94 22.31
N GLU A 103 12.79 38.89 21.64
CA GLU A 103 13.52 38.13 20.62
C GLU A 103 12.59 37.77 19.45
N PHE A 104 13.06 37.95 18.21
CA PHE A 104 12.30 37.64 16.99
C PHE A 104 12.80 36.34 16.35
N LEU A 105 11.89 35.50 15.84
CA LEU A 105 12.28 34.24 15.19
C LEU A 105 13.13 34.45 13.92
N HIS A 106 12.98 35.59 13.23
CA HIS A 106 13.79 35.93 12.04
C HIS A 106 15.15 36.56 12.37
N LEU A 107 15.45 36.82 13.65
CA LEU A 107 16.74 37.32 14.14
C LEU A 107 17.18 36.50 15.38
N PRO A 108 17.40 35.17 15.23
CA PRO A 108 17.66 34.27 16.34
C PRO A 108 18.91 34.69 17.14
N GLY A 109 18.80 34.69 18.46
CA GLY A 109 19.86 35.09 19.38
C GLY A 109 20.00 36.61 19.58
N LYS A 110 19.35 37.47 18.78
CA LYS A 110 19.36 38.93 19.00
C LYS A 110 18.30 39.31 20.03
N ARG A 111 18.76 39.72 21.22
CA ARG A 111 17.90 40.30 22.27
C ARG A 111 17.74 41.80 22.09
N PHE A 112 16.51 42.27 22.15
CA PHE A 112 16.13 43.68 22.09
C PHE A 112 15.68 44.15 23.47
N TYR A 113 16.42 45.08 24.07
CA TYR A 113 16.12 45.63 25.40
C TYR A 113 15.30 46.94 25.34
N ASP A 114 15.37 47.67 24.22
CA ASP A 114 14.48 48.80 23.95
C ASP A 114 13.27 48.36 23.13
N PHE A 115 12.07 48.54 23.69
CA PHE A 115 10.81 48.24 23.03
C PHE A 115 10.52 49.18 21.84
N SER A 116 11.20 50.32 21.76
CA SER A 116 11.18 51.22 20.60
C SER A 116 11.94 50.63 19.40
N GLU A 117 12.97 49.80 19.63
CA GLU A 117 13.59 49.00 18.57
C GLU A 117 12.67 47.85 18.14
N ILE A 118 11.99 47.17 19.08
CA ILE A 118 10.99 46.14 18.77
C ILE A 118 9.88 46.70 17.87
N ARG A 119 9.37 47.90 18.18
CA ARG A 119 8.40 48.63 17.34
C ARG A 119 8.93 48.90 15.93
N ARG A 120 10.21 49.32 15.82
CA ARG A 120 10.87 49.63 14.55
C ARG A 120 11.12 48.37 13.70
N GLU A 121 11.48 47.27 14.35
CA GLU A 121 11.68 45.95 13.74
C GLU A 121 10.36 45.38 13.21
N ILE A 122 9.25 45.44 13.97
CA ILE A 122 7.92 45.04 13.48
C ILE A 122 7.54 45.83 12.23
N GLN A 123 7.78 47.14 12.21
CA GLN A 123 7.49 47.98 11.05
C GLN A 123 8.37 47.60 9.84
N ALA A 124 9.70 47.53 10.02
CA ALA A 124 10.63 47.19 8.94
C ALA A 124 10.39 45.79 8.37
N GLU A 125 10.12 44.80 9.22
CA GLU A 125 9.75 43.44 8.81
C GLU A 125 8.39 43.40 8.10
N THR A 126 7.46 44.28 8.47
CA THR A 126 6.19 44.44 7.75
C THR A 126 6.40 45.05 6.37
N ASP A 127 7.17 46.13 6.25
CA ASP A 127 7.46 46.78 4.96
C ASP A 127 8.27 45.90 4.02
N ARG A 128 9.19 45.06 4.54
CA ARG A 128 9.98 44.08 3.77
C ARG A 128 9.14 43.05 3.03
N GLU A 129 7.99 42.66 3.58
CA GLU A 129 7.16 41.56 3.09
C GLU A 129 5.84 42.03 2.46
N ALA A 130 5.21 43.07 3.02
CA ALA A 130 3.94 43.62 2.50
C ALA A 130 4.12 44.85 1.61
N GLY A 131 5.36 45.37 1.49
CA GLY A 131 5.68 46.59 0.76
C GLY A 131 5.23 47.88 1.47
N GLY A 132 5.66 49.02 0.94
CA GLY A 132 5.21 50.34 1.42
C GLY A 132 3.75 50.67 1.04
N ASN A 133 3.21 50.02 0.01
CA ASN A 133 1.92 50.32 -0.63
C ASN A 133 0.69 49.86 0.17
N LYS A 134 0.74 49.93 1.51
CA LYS A 134 -0.37 49.67 2.47
C LYS A 134 -1.06 48.29 2.36
N GLY A 135 -0.50 47.35 1.61
CA GLY A 135 -1.01 45.98 1.46
C GLY A 135 -0.86 45.13 2.73
N VAL A 136 -1.46 43.93 2.72
CA VAL A 136 -1.39 42.94 3.82
C VAL A 136 -0.78 41.62 3.34
N SER A 137 -0.09 40.91 4.25
CA SER A 137 0.46 39.57 4.01
C SER A 137 0.06 38.62 5.14
N ASP A 138 -0.23 37.38 4.80
CA ASP A 138 -0.62 36.29 5.71
C ASP A 138 0.58 35.66 6.44
N LYS A 139 1.81 35.91 5.97
CA LYS A 139 3.04 35.46 6.63
C LYS A 139 3.19 36.13 8.00
N GLN A 140 2.88 35.39 9.07
CA GLN A 140 3.02 35.85 10.45
C GLN A 140 4.43 36.37 10.80
N ILE A 141 4.51 37.35 11.69
CA ILE A 141 5.71 37.73 12.45
C ILE A 141 5.65 36.99 13.79
N ARG A 142 6.78 36.50 14.30
CA ARG A 142 6.87 35.81 15.61
C ARG A 142 7.84 36.55 16.54
N LEU A 143 7.32 37.01 17.67
CA LEU A 143 8.02 37.77 18.70
C LEU A 143 7.80 37.10 20.06
N LYS A 144 8.89 36.77 20.77
CA LYS A 144 8.85 36.38 22.18
C LYS A 144 9.19 37.61 23.04
N ILE A 145 8.41 37.89 24.09
CA ILE A 145 8.72 38.94 25.08
C ILE A 145 8.88 38.29 26.46
N PHE A 146 10.00 38.57 27.09
CA PHE A 146 10.37 38.10 28.41
C PHE A 146 10.21 39.24 29.42
N SER A 147 9.41 39.06 30.47
CA SER A 147 9.19 40.07 31.52
C SER A 147 8.66 39.42 32.81
N PRO A 148 8.98 39.94 34.01
CA PRO A 148 8.38 39.45 35.26
C PRO A 148 6.95 39.96 35.47
N ASN A 149 6.56 41.00 34.73
CA ASN A 149 5.31 41.75 34.89
C ASN A 149 4.18 41.25 33.96
N VAL A 150 4.49 40.38 32.99
CA VAL A 150 3.50 39.72 32.11
C VAL A 150 3.09 38.34 32.64
N LEU A 151 2.00 37.81 32.11
CA LEU A 151 1.62 36.40 32.26
C LEU A 151 2.17 35.60 31.08
N ASP A 152 2.42 34.30 31.26
CA ASP A 152 2.63 33.39 30.13
C ASP A 152 1.35 33.36 29.26
N ILE A 153 1.44 33.76 27.99
CA ILE A 153 0.33 33.70 27.03
C ILE A 153 0.81 33.88 25.58
N THR A 154 0.24 33.11 24.65
CA THR A 154 0.41 33.35 23.19
C THR A 154 -0.80 34.09 22.63
N LEU A 155 -0.58 35.34 22.23
CA LEU A 155 -1.53 36.26 21.61
C LEU A 155 -1.26 36.36 20.10
N VAL A 156 -2.29 36.59 19.30
CA VAL A 156 -2.20 36.88 17.86
C VAL A 156 -2.92 38.19 17.58
N ASP A 157 -2.17 39.26 17.29
CA ASP A 157 -2.74 40.50 16.76
C ASP A 157 -3.02 40.32 15.26
N LEU A 158 -4.25 40.58 14.84
CA LEU A 158 -4.69 40.43 13.46
C LEU A 158 -4.99 41.81 12.83
N PRO A 159 -4.78 41.97 11.51
CA PRO A 159 -5.10 43.21 10.82
C PRO A 159 -6.51 43.72 11.09
N GLY A 160 -6.64 45.02 11.29
CA GLY A 160 -7.94 45.64 11.56
C GLY A 160 -8.83 45.65 10.32
N ILE A 161 -10.10 45.24 10.48
CA ILE A 161 -11.07 45.27 9.38
C ILE A 161 -11.28 46.73 8.92
N THR A 162 -11.13 46.96 7.62
CA THR A 162 -11.41 48.22 6.93
C THR A 162 -12.56 48.02 5.93
N LYS A 163 -13.40 49.04 5.74
CA LYS A 163 -14.59 48.99 4.85
C LYS A 163 -14.42 49.75 3.53
N VAL A 164 -13.34 50.52 3.41
CA VAL A 164 -12.99 51.32 2.23
C VAL A 164 -11.47 51.19 2.05
N PRO A 165 -10.96 50.83 0.86
CA PRO A 165 -9.52 50.85 0.58
C PRO A 165 -8.99 52.28 0.60
N VAL A 166 -7.82 52.49 1.21
CA VAL A 166 -7.17 53.81 1.31
C VAL A 166 -5.77 53.83 0.71
N GLY A 167 -5.53 54.76 -0.22
CA GLY A 167 -4.30 54.77 -1.03
C GLY A 167 -4.25 53.58 -1.99
N ASP A 168 -3.08 52.99 -2.18
CA ASP A 168 -2.81 51.91 -3.13
C ASP A 168 -3.38 50.53 -2.72
N GLN A 169 -4.37 50.49 -1.83
CA GLN A 169 -5.00 49.26 -1.38
C GLN A 169 -5.94 48.69 -2.45
N PRO A 170 -5.92 47.37 -2.69
CA PRO A 170 -6.81 46.74 -3.66
C PRO A 170 -8.26 46.75 -3.18
N SER A 171 -9.21 46.70 -4.10
CA SER A 171 -10.64 46.74 -3.80
C SER A 171 -11.17 45.53 -3.01
N ASP A 172 -10.41 44.43 -2.97
CA ASP A 172 -10.70 43.22 -2.20
C ASP A 172 -10.11 43.23 -0.78
N ILE A 173 -9.46 44.32 -0.34
CA ILE A 173 -8.70 44.37 0.93
C ILE A 173 -9.52 43.95 2.15
N GLU A 174 -10.80 44.31 2.22
CA GLU A 174 -11.71 43.85 3.27
C GLU A 174 -11.88 42.32 3.23
N ALA A 175 -12.20 41.76 2.07
CA ALA A 175 -12.41 40.32 1.90
C ALA A 175 -11.13 39.53 2.21
N ARG A 176 -9.96 40.06 1.83
CA ARG A 176 -8.65 39.47 2.15
C ARG A 176 -8.36 39.50 3.67
N ILE A 177 -8.63 40.61 4.35
CA ILE A 177 -8.48 40.72 5.81
C ILE A 177 -9.47 39.81 6.54
N ARG A 178 -10.74 39.76 6.12
CA ARG A 178 -11.77 38.90 6.74
C ARG A 178 -11.48 37.41 6.52
N THR A 179 -10.98 37.02 5.34
CA THR A 179 -10.47 35.66 5.06
C THR A 179 -9.27 35.32 5.94
N MET A 180 -8.30 36.23 6.09
CA MET A 180 -7.15 36.06 6.97
C MET A 180 -7.54 35.91 8.44
N ILE A 181 -8.48 36.72 8.94
CA ILE A 181 -8.99 36.57 10.32
C ILE A 181 -9.67 35.20 10.48
N MET A 182 -10.51 34.81 9.52
CA MET A 182 -11.27 33.58 9.57
C MET A 182 -10.40 32.32 9.59
N SER A 183 -9.22 32.31 8.96
CA SER A 183 -8.32 31.15 9.01
C SER A 183 -7.75 30.88 10.41
N TYR A 184 -7.58 31.91 11.24
CA TYR A 184 -7.24 31.75 12.67
C TYR A 184 -8.49 31.43 13.50
N ILE A 185 -9.53 32.28 13.45
CA ILE A 185 -10.64 32.18 14.41
C ILE A 185 -11.60 31.01 14.15
N LYS A 186 -11.60 30.41 12.96
CA LYS A 186 -12.41 29.20 12.67
C LYS A 186 -11.90 27.96 13.41
N GLN A 187 -10.65 27.94 13.87
CA GLN A 187 -10.13 26.81 14.65
C GLN A 187 -10.79 26.77 16.04
N PRO A 188 -11.33 25.62 16.49
CA PRO A 188 -11.95 25.50 17.80
C PRO A 188 -10.94 25.67 18.95
N SER A 189 -9.64 25.48 18.69
CA SER A 189 -8.58 25.78 19.66
C SER A 189 -8.33 27.27 19.88
N CYS A 190 -8.84 28.14 18.99
CA CYS A 190 -8.65 29.58 19.09
C CYS A 190 -9.67 30.22 20.05
N LEU A 191 -9.18 30.97 21.03
CA LEU A 191 -9.98 31.89 21.86
C LEU A 191 -10.04 33.26 21.16
N ILE A 192 -11.23 33.87 21.09
CA ILE A 192 -11.46 35.11 20.34
C ILE A 192 -11.65 36.30 21.30
N ILE A 193 -10.81 37.33 21.17
CA ILE A 193 -11.00 38.62 21.84
C ILE A 193 -11.61 39.61 20.84
N ALA A 194 -12.91 39.89 20.99
CA ALA A 194 -13.64 40.80 20.11
C ALA A 194 -13.60 42.25 20.64
N VAL A 195 -12.72 43.08 20.06
CA VAL A 195 -12.44 44.46 20.51
C VAL A 195 -13.33 45.46 19.77
N THR A 196 -14.30 46.04 20.48
CA THR A 196 -15.29 47.01 19.96
C THR A 196 -15.23 48.33 20.74
N PRO A 197 -15.28 49.52 20.11
CA PRO A 197 -15.30 50.79 20.84
C PRO A 197 -16.71 51.20 21.26
N ALA A 198 -16.86 51.71 22.48
CA ALA A 198 -18.13 52.05 23.13
C ALA A 198 -18.87 53.24 22.50
N ASN A 199 -18.18 54.06 21.70
CA ASN A 199 -18.76 55.15 20.92
C ASN A 199 -19.28 54.68 19.53
N SER A 200 -19.52 53.37 19.37
CA SER A 200 -20.15 52.77 18.20
C SER A 200 -21.20 51.76 18.64
N ASP A 201 -22.27 51.60 17.84
CA ASP A 201 -23.31 50.62 18.14
C ASP A 201 -22.77 49.18 18.06
N LEU A 202 -23.03 48.41 19.12
CA LEU A 202 -22.59 47.03 19.28
C LEU A 202 -23.17 46.11 18.20
N ALA A 203 -24.40 46.37 17.74
CA ALA A 203 -25.04 45.57 16.68
C ALA A 203 -24.36 45.72 15.32
N ASN A 204 -23.61 46.82 15.12
CA ASN A 204 -22.85 47.10 13.91
C ASN A 204 -21.34 46.76 14.04
N SER A 205 -20.94 46.04 15.10
CA SER A 205 -19.54 45.66 15.34
C SER A 205 -19.06 44.55 14.41
N ASP A 206 -18.13 44.88 13.50
CA ASP A 206 -17.43 43.90 12.66
C ASP A 206 -16.68 42.84 13.47
N ALA A 207 -16.25 43.18 14.70
CA ALA A 207 -15.57 42.27 15.62
C ALA A 207 -16.51 41.15 16.09
N LEU A 208 -17.74 41.49 16.46
CA LEU A 208 -18.75 40.52 16.90
C LEU A 208 -19.38 39.78 15.72
N GLN A 209 -19.56 40.44 14.57
CA GLN A 209 -20.05 39.79 13.35
C GLN A 209 -19.07 38.70 12.87
N ILE A 210 -17.76 38.99 12.81
CA ILE A 210 -16.78 37.99 12.37
C ILE A 210 -16.56 36.89 13.42
N ALA A 211 -16.65 37.21 14.71
CA ALA A 211 -16.62 36.21 15.78
C ALA A 211 -17.84 35.29 15.75
N GLY A 212 -19.06 35.82 15.62
CA GLY A 212 -20.30 35.04 15.52
C GLY A 212 -20.35 34.11 14.31
N ASN A 213 -19.70 34.49 13.20
CA ASN A 213 -19.53 33.60 12.04
C ASN A 213 -18.61 32.39 12.30
N ALA A 214 -17.84 32.39 13.39
CA ALA A 214 -16.92 31.32 13.79
C ALA A 214 -17.30 30.64 15.13
N ASP A 215 -18.02 31.34 16.00
CA ASP A 215 -18.50 30.92 17.32
C ASP A 215 -19.93 31.46 17.55
N PRO A 216 -20.95 30.90 16.88
CA PRO A 216 -22.33 31.46 16.92
C PRO A 216 -22.94 31.47 18.33
N ASP A 217 -22.52 30.54 19.19
CA ASP A 217 -22.95 30.41 20.57
C ASP A 217 -22.17 31.30 21.57
N GLY A 218 -21.09 31.95 21.13
CA GLY A 218 -20.22 32.77 21.98
C GLY A 218 -19.53 32.00 23.10
N TYR A 219 -19.19 30.71 22.91
CA TYR A 219 -18.52 29.86 23.92
C TYR A 219 -17.07 30.28 24.17
N ARG A 220 -16.36 30.69 23.13
CA ARG A 220 -14.91 30.98 23.13
C ARG A 220 -14.60 32.43 22.73
N THR A 221 -15.63 33.29 22.72
CA THR A 221 -15.53 34.71 22.40
C THR A 221 -15.73 35.56 23.65
N ILE A 222 -14.74 36.38 24.00
CA ILE A 222 -14.83 37.42 25.03
C ILE A 222 -14.90 38.81 24.39
N GLY A 223 -15.87 39.62 24.82
CA GLY A 223 -16.02 40.99 24.34
C GLY A 223 -15.16 41.97 25.12
N VAL A 224 -14.40 42.82 24.44
CA VAL A 224 -13.65 43.92 25.06
C VAL A 224 -14.20 45.25 24.54
N ILE A 225 -14.79 46.03 25.44
CA ILE A 225 -15.37 47.33 25.16
C ILE A 225 -14.32 48.41 25.46
N THR A 226 -13.83 49.10 24.44
CA THR A 226 -12.84 50.18 24.58
C THR A 226 -13.51 51.56 24.56
N LYS A 227 -12.76 52.64 24.83
CA LYS A 227 -13.21 54.04 24.61
C LYS A 227 -14.46 54.46 25.40
N LEU A 228 -14.67 53.93 26.61
CA LEU A 228 -15.80 54.29 27.49
C LEU A 228 -15.77 55.75 27.97
N ASP A 229 -14.62 56.40 27.87
CA ASP A 229 -14.34 57.78 28.20
C ASP A 229 -15.00 58.78 27.23
N ILE A 230 -14.98 58.49 25.93
CA ILE A 230 -15.53 59.32 24.84
C ILE A 230 -16.94 58.89 24.37
N MET A 231 -17.73 58.29 25.24
CA MET A 231 -19.15 58.03 24.97
C MET A 231 -19.98 59.32 25.00
N ASP A 232 -21.06 59.37 24.21
CA ASP A 232 -21.97 60.52 24.15
C ASP A 232 -22.58 60.85 25.51
N ARG A 233 -22.69 62.16 25.80
CA ARG A 233 -23.19 62.64 27.10
C ARG A 233 -24.62 62.19 27.34
N GLY A 234 -24.83 61.43 28.42
CA GLY A 234 -26.13 60.83 28.77
C GLY A 234 -26.24 59.35 28.40
N THR A 235 -25.24 58.77 27.71
CA THR A 235 -25.16 57.33 27.44
C THR A 235 -24.21 56.62 28.43
N ASP A 236 -24.39 55.30 28.59
CA ASP A 236 -23.49 54.45 29.37
C ASP A 236 -23.38 53.03 28.78
N ALA A 237 -22.32 52.31 29.14
CA ALA A 237 -22.05 50.96 28.65
C ALA A 237 -22.58 49.84 29.58
N ARG A 238 -23.34 50.13 30.62
CA ARG A 238 -23.74 49.15 31.66
C ARG A 238 -24.51 47.98 31.05
N ASN A 239 -25.39 48.23 30.10
CA ASN A 239 -26.14 47.18 29.40
C ASN A 239 -25.25 46.37 28.41
N LEU A 240 -24.18 46.98 27.87
CA LEU A 240 -23.16 46.29 27.07
C LEU A 240 -22.32 45.35 27.96
N LEU A 241 -21.79 45.85 29.08
CA LEU A 241 -20.95 45.11 30.03
C LEU A 241 -21.71 43.99 30.78
N LEU A 242 -23.03 44.14 30.93
CA LEU A 242 -23.93 43.08 31.41
C LEU A 242 -24.28 42.03 30.34
N GLY A 243 -23.94 42.26 29.06
CA GLY A 243 -24.25 41.35 27.96
C GLY A 243 -25.73 41.32 27.55
N LYS A 244 -26.51 42.38 27.86
CA LYS A 244 -27.95 42.42 27.57
C LYS A 244 -28.30 42.69 26.10
N VAL A 245 -27.35 43.24 25.32
CA VAL A 245 -27.58 43.63 23.93
C VAL A 245 -27.22 42.48 22.97
N ILE A 246 -25.99 41.97 23.09
CA ILE A 246 -25.54 40.73 22.43
C ILE A 246 -24.91 39.87 23.52
N PRO A 247 -25.49 38.72 23.91
CA PRO A 247 -24.93 37.86 24.95
C PRO A 247 -23.69 37.11 24.44
N LEU A 248 -22.66 37.01 25.30
CA LEU A 248 -21.48 36.16 25.12
C LEU A 248 -21.28 35.33 26.39
N ARG A 249 -20.91 34.05 26.28
CA ARG A 249 -20.81 33.16 27.45
C ARG A 249 -19.62 33.52 28.35
N LEU A 250 -18.54 34.05 27.77
CA LEU A 250 -17.41 34.64 28.51
C LEU A 250 -17.70 36.07 28.98
N GLY A 251 -18.78 36.69 28.48
CA GLY A 251 -19.20 38.05 28.79
C GLY A 251 -18.29 39.15 28.22
N TYR A 252 -18.42 40.34 28.79
CA TYR A 252 -17.71 41.55 28.37
C TYR A 252 -16.83 42.11 29.48
N ILE A 253 -15.80 42.86 29.09
CA ILE A 253 -14.95 43.67 29.98
C ILE A 253 -14.76 45.06 29.35
N GLY A 254 -14.92 46.12 30.12
CA GLY A 254 -14.71 47.51 29.71
C GLY A 254 -13.32 48.00 30.07
N VAL A 255 -12.64 48.68 29.15
CA VAL A 255 -11.29 49.23 29.34
C VAL A 255 -11.15 50.66 28.81
N VAL A 256 -10.42 51.50 29.54
CA VAL A 256 -10.08 52.88 29.15
C VAL A 256 -8.57 52.92 28.90
N ASN A 257 -8.20 52.99 27.63
CA ASN A 257 -6.82 53.11 27.18
C ASN A 257 -6.41 54.59 27.05
N ARG A 258 -5.10 54.85 26.94
CA ARG A 258 -4.56 56.17 26.57
C ARG A 258 -5.20 56.70 25.28
N SER A 259 -5.60 57.97 25.30
CA SER A 259 -6.02 58.73 24.12
C SER A 259 -4.84 59.05 23.20
N GLN A 260 -5.11 59.59 22.00
CA GLN A 260 -4.04 60.02 21.10
C GLN A 260 -3.22 61.18 21.70
N GLU A 261 -3.83 62.04 22.53
CA GLU A 261 -3.15 63.11 23.26
C GLU A 261 -2.23 62.53 24.35
N ASP A 262 -2.72 61.59 25.16
CA ASP A 262 -1.90 60.87 26.16
C ASP A 262 -0.66 60.20 25.53
N ILE A 263 -0.81 59.65 24.33
CA ILE A 263 0.27 59.00 23.58
C ILE A 263 1.30 60.04 23.11
N LEU A 264 0.86 61.18 22.55
CA LEU A 264 1.74 62.27 22.12
C LEU A 264 2.48 62.93 23.30
N LEU A 265 1.83 63.01 24.47
CA LEU A 265 2.42 63.48 25.73
C LEU A 265 3.30 62.40 26.42
N ASN A 266 3.54 61.25 25.78
CA ASN A 266 4.33 60.12 26.29
C ASN A 266 3.92 59.63 27.68
N ARG A 267 2.62 59.73 28.02
CA ARG A 267 2.07 59.28 29.30
C ARG A 267 2.33 57.79 29.51
N SER A 268 2.84 57.41 30.68
CA SER A 268 3.16 56.00 30.95
C SER A 268 1.91 55.13 31.07
N ILE A 269 2.06 53.83 30.80
CA ILE A 269 0.97 52.85 30.97
C ILE A 269 0.57 52.73 32.45
N LYS A 270 1.50 52.93 33.39
CA LYS A 270 1.19 52.94 34.84
C LYS A 270 0.26 54.10 35.20
N ASP A 271 0.51 55.29 34.66
CA ASP A 271 -0.35 56.48 34.88
C ASP A 271 -1.71 56.37 34.16
N ALA A 272 -1.77 55.57 33.09
CA ALA A 272 -3.02 55.24 32.41
C ALA A 272 -3.90 54.32 33.26
N LEU A 273 -3.33 53.23 33.79
CA LEU A 273 -4.04 52.27 34.67
C LEU A 273 -4.62 52.96 35.93
N VAL A 274 -3.87 53.89 36.54
CA VAL A 274 -4.34 54.68 37.69
C VAL A 274 -5.54 55.56 37.33
N ALA A 275 -5.58 56.13 36.11
CA ALA A 275 -6.71 56.93 35.66
C ALA A 275 -7.89 56.11 35.14
N GLU A 276 -7.65 54.91 34.60
CA GLU A 276 -8.69 53.92 34.32
C GLU A 276 -9.42 53.53 35.62
N GLU A 277 -8.66 53.21 36.68
CA GLU A 277 -9.23 52.92 38.00
C GLU A 277 -10.01 54.12 38.57
N LYS A 278 -9.45 55.35 38.45
CA LYS A 278 -10.14 56.59 38.84
C LYS A 278 -11.42 56.83 38.02
N PHE A 279 -11.40 56.55 36.72
CA PHE A 279 -12.55 56.68 35.83
C PHE A 279 -13.69 55.79 36.31
N PHE A 280 -13.44 54.49 36.50
CA PHE A 280 -14.47 53.55 36.92
C PHE A 280 -14.98 53.82 38.34
N ARG A 281 -14.10 54.17 39.29
CA ARG A 281 -14.51 54.59 40.65
C ARG A 281 -15.32 55.89 40.68
N SER A 282 -15.11 56.81 39.74
CA SER A 282 -15.78 58.12 39.72
C SER A 282 -17.17 58.13 39.09
N ARG A 283 -17.57 57.08 38.37
CA ARG A 283 -18.87 56.97 37.68
C ARG A 283 -19.77 55.94 38.37
N PRO A 284 -20.78 56.36 39.17
CA PRO A 284 -21.64 55.45 39.97
C PRO A 284 -22.31 54.31 39.18
N VAL A 285 -22.53 54.52 37.88
CA VAL A 285 -23.07 53.53 36.94
C VAL A 285 -22.25 52.23 36.89
N TYR A 286 -20.93 52.31 37.11
CA TYR A 286 -20.00 51.18 37.03
C TYR A 286 -19.61 50.58 38.40
N ASN A 287 -20.05 51.18 39.52
CA ASN A 287 -19.69 50.69 40.87
C ASN A 287 -20.10 49.22 41.12
N GLY A 288 -21.19 48.77 40.51
CA GLY A 288 -21.66 47.38 40.57
C GLY A 288 -21.10 46.45 39.47
N LEU A 289 -20.02 46.85 38.78
CA LEU A 289 -19.38 46.11 37.67
C LEU A 289 -17.85 46.08 37.80
N ALA A 290 -17.30 46.22 39.01
CA ALA A 290 -15.85 46.25 39.25
C ALA A 290 -15.12 44.95 38.87
N ASP A 291 -15.84 43.84 38.71
CA ASP A 291 -15.37 42.56 38.15
C ASP A 291 -15.17 42.58 36.61
N ARG A 292 -15.75 43.59 35.93
CA ARG A 292 -15.78 43.73 34.46
C ARG A 292 -15.19 45.04 33.96
N CYS A 293 -14.52 45.78 34.82
CA CYS A 293 -13.94 47.08 34.49
C CYS A 293 -12.44 47.09 34.75
N GLY A 294 -11.67 47.52 33.76
CA GLY A 294 -10.23 47.72 33.84
C GLY A 294 -9.38 46.62 33.20
N VAL A 295 -8.25 47.02 32.62
CA VAL A 295 -7.21 46.12 32.09
C VAL A 295 -6.73 45.08 33.12
N PRO A 296 -6.60 45.38 34.44
CA PRO A 296 -6.23 44.36 35.42
C PRO A 296 -7.25 43.22 35.53
N GLN A 297 -8.55 43.50 35.38
CA GLN A 297 -9.58 42.46 35.35
C GLN A 297 -9.59 41.72 34.01
N LEU A 298 -9.29 42.41 32.89
CA LEU A 298 -9.09 41.76 31.59
C LEU A 298 -7.95 40.73 31.66
N ALA A 299 -6.77 41.11 32.17
CA ALA A 299 -5.64 40.19 32.33
C ALA A 299 -5.98 38.98 33.22
N LYS A 300 -6.59 39.23 34.39
CA LYS A 300 -6.99 38.19 35.35
C LYS A 300 -8.00 37.21 34.74
N LYS A 301 -9.06 37.71 34.12
CA LYS A 301 -10.14 36.89 33.56
C LYS A 301 -9.73 36.18 32.26
N LEU A 302 -8.91 36.82 31.41
CA LEU A 302 -8.34 36.18 30.22
C LEU A 302 -7.48 34.98 30.59
N ASN A 303 -6.64 35.09 31.63
CA ASN A 303 -5.83 33.97 32.12
C ASN A 303 -6.70 32.80 32.64
N GLN A 304 -7.72 33.09 33.45
CA GLN A 304 -8.65 32.07 33.94
C GLN A 304 -9.35 31.33 32.80
N ILE A 305 -9.85 32.06 31.81
CA ILE A 305 -10.50 31.51 30.62
C ILE A 305 -9.50 30.68 29.80
N LEU A 306 -8.28 31.17 29.58
CA LEU A 306 -7.27 30.45 28.81
C LEU A 306 -6.87 29.12 29.47
N VAL A 307 -6.68 29.10 30.79
CA VAL A 307 -6.38 27.86 31.53
C VAL A 307 -7.53 26.86 31.43
N GLN A 308 -8.79 27.32 31.54
CA GLN A 308 -9.97 26.46 31.37
C GLN A 308 -10.08 25.92 29.94
N HIS A 309 -9.87 26.77 28.93
CA HIS A 309 -9.91 26.45 27.50
C HIS A 309 -8.82 25.42 27.13
N ILE A 310 -7.57 25.63 27.58
CA ILE A 310 -6.50 24.64 27.38
C ILE A 310 -6.85 23.32 28.06
N LYS A 311 -7.32 23.33 29.32
CA LYS A 311 -7.72 22.09 30.04
C LYS A 311 -8.83 21.32 29.31
N ALA A 312 -9.80 22.01 28.70
CA ALA A 312 -10.86 21.38 27.92
C ALA A 312 -10.38 20.76 26.60
N ILE A 313 -9.41 21.41 25.92
CA ILE A 313 -8.88 20.95 24.62
C ILE A 313 -7.83 19.83 24.79
N LEU A 314 -7.06 19.84 25.88
CA LEU A 314 -5.87 19.01 26.03
C LEU A 314 -6.11 17.48 25.90
N PRO A 315 -7.22 16.90 26.41
CA PRO A 315 -7.53 15.48 26.17
C PRO A 315 -7.71 15.15 24.67
N GLY A 316 -8.39 16.03 23.92
CA GLY A 316 -8.56 15.89 22.47
C GLY A 316 -7.26 16.09 21.69
N LEU A 317 -6.42 17.04 22.13
CA LEU A 317 -5.08 17.26 21.58
C LEU A 317 -4.18 16.01 21.79
N LYS A 318 -4.20 15.43 23.00
CA LYS A 318 -3.48 14.20 23.32
C LYS A 318 -3.96 13.02 22.46
N SER A 319 -5.27 12.84 22.31
CA SER A 319 -5.86 11.82 21.44
C SER A 319 -5.42 11.98 19.97
N ARG A 320 -5.46 13.21 19.42
CA ARG A 320 -4.96 13.52 18.06
C ARG A 320 -3.48 13.18 17.90
N ILE A 321 -2.64 13.52 18.88
CA ILE A 321 -1.20 13.23 18.86
C ILE A 321 -0.95 11.72 18.94
N SER A 322 -1.66 10.97 19.80
CA SER A 322 -1.56 9.50 19.85
C SER A 322 -1.97 8.84 18.53
N SER A 323 -3.06 9.30 17.91
CA SER A 323 -3.51 8.78 16.62
C SER A 323 -2.51 9.06 15.50
N ALA A 324 -1.98 10.29 15.43
CA ALA A 324 -0.92 10.65 14.49
C ALA A 324 0.36 9.83 14.73
N LEU A 325 0.75 9.63 15.99
CA LEU A 325 1.91 8.84 16.38
C LEU A 325 1.80 7.39 15.88
N VAL A 326 0.65 6.74 16.09
CA VAL A 326 0.41 5.36 15.61
C VAL A 326 0.41 5.29 14.08
N SER A 327 -0.20 6.26 13.40
CA SER A 327 -0.22 6.31 11.93
C SER A 327 1.20 6.46 11.34
N VAL A 328 1.97 7.43 11.84
CA VAL A 328 3.34 7.71 11.39
C VAL A 328 4.30 6.58 11.78
N ALA A 329 4.06 5.88 12.91
CA ALA A 329 4.81 4.69 13.27
C ALA A 329 4.55 3.52 12.30
N LYS A 330 3.29 3.29 11.91
CA LYS A 330 2.92 2.27 10.91
C LYS A 330 3.52 2.60 9.53
N GLU A 331 3.50 3.86 9.13
CA GLU A 331 4.13 4.33 7.89
C GLU A 331 5.65 4.11 7.93
N HIS A 332 6.33 4.52 9.01
CA HIS A 332 7.77 4.33 9.18
C HIS A 332 8.17 2.85 9.15
N ALA A 333 7.40 1.98 9.82
CA ALA A 333 7.58 0.53 9.79
C ALA A 333 7.40 -0.06 8.38
N SER A 334 6.47 0.47 7.57
CA SER A 334 6.25 0.00 6.19
C SER A 334 7.44 0.26 5.25
N TYR A 335 8.26 1.28 5.52
CA TYR A 335 9.53 1.49 4.81
C TYR A 335 10.67 0.60 5.33
N GLY A 336 10.47 -0.13 6.43
CA GLY A 336 11.48 -0.96 7.09
C GLY A 336 12.63 -0.17 7.72
N GLU A 337 13.46 -0.86 8.51
CA GLU A 337 14.66 -0.26 9.12
C GLU A 337 15.86 -0.31 8.17
N ILE A 338 16.75 0.68 8.28
CA ILE A 338 18.05 0.69 7.60
C ILE A 338 19.07 0.14 8.60
N THR A 339 19.80 -0.92 8.24
CA THR A 339 20.89 -1.41 9.06
C THR A 339 22.22 -0.96 8.48
N GLU A 340 22.96 -0.16 9.25
CA GLU A 340 24.26 0.42 8.87
C GLU A 340 25.42 -0.55 9.12
N SER A 341 25.20 -1.69 9.79
CA SER A 341 26.22 -2.72 10.03
C SER A 341 26.14 -3.85 8.99
N LYS A 342 27.30 -4.28 8.47
CA LYS A 342 27.40 -5.36 7.48
C LYS A 342 26.76 -6.68 7.94
N ALA A 343 26.89 -6.99 9.23
CA ALA A 343 26.24 -8.17 9.83
C ALA A 343 24.70 -8.12 9.73
N GLY A 344 24.11 -6.94 9.96
CA GLY A 344 22.65 -6.76 9.85
C GLY A 344 22.16 -6.60 8.41
N GLN A 345 22.98 -6.08 7.50
CA GLN A 345 22.74 -6.14 6.05
C GLN A 345 22.70 -7.59 5.57
N GLY A 346 23.66 -8.43 6.00
CA GLY A 346 23.66 -9.87 5.74
C GLY A 346 22.41 -10.56 6.29
N ALA A 347 22.04 -10.29 7.55
CA ALA A 347 20.82 -10.83 8.15
C ALA A 347 19.53 -10.41 7.41
N LEU A 348 19.44 -9.15 6.95
CA LEU A 348 18.33 -8.65 6.15
C LEU A 348 18.26 -9.34 4.78
N LEU A 349 19.39 -9.45 4.07
CA LEU A 349 19.47 -10.15 2.80
C LEU A 349 19.07 -11.61 2.94
N LEU A 350 19.60 -12.33 3.93
CA LEU A 350 19.28 -13.74 4.17
C LEU A 350 17.79 -13.93 4.48
N ASN A 351 17.17 -13.03 5.25
CA ASN A 351 15.73 -13.04 5.52
C ASN A 351 14.90 -12.88 4.23
N ILE A 352 15.26 -11.92 3.36
CA ILE A 352 14.60 -11.72 2.06
C ILE A 352 14.73 -12.95 1.16
N LEU A 353 15.92 -13.56 1.09
CA LEU A 353 16.18 -14.77 0.29
C LEU A 353 15.40 -15.99 0.81
N SER A 354 15.36 -16.20 2.13
CA SER A 354 14.56 -17.29 2.72
C SER A 354 13.07 -17.12 2.47
N LYS A 355 12.49 -15.94 2.75
CA LYS A 355 11.08 -15.64 2.46
C LYS A 355 10.72 -15.89 1.00
N TYR A 356 11.59 -15.49 0.07
CA TYR A 356 11.35 -15.71 -1.35
C TYR A 356 11.34 -17.21 -1.70
N CYS A 357 12.27 -18.00 -1.17
CA CYS A 357 12.29 -19.45 -1.36
C CYS A 357 11.07 -20.15 -0.73
N GLU A 358 10.60 -19.68 0.43
CA GLU A 358 9.39 -20.16 1.10
C GLU A 358 8.13 -19.84 0.28
N ALA A 359 8.02 -18.62 -0.26
CA ALA A 359 6.94 -18.21 -1.16
C ALA A 359 6.93 -19.02 -2.46
N PHE A 360 8.08 -19.17 -3.12
CA PHE A 360 8.25 -19.98 -4.34
C PHE A 360 7.84 -21.44 -4.10
N SER A 361 8.33 -22.04 -3.02
CA SER A 361 7.96 -23.40 -2.62
C SER A 361 6.46 -23.53 -2.36
N SER A 362 5.85 -22.54 -1.69
CA SER A 362 4.42 -22.53 -1.36
C SER A 362 3.54 -22.35 -2.59
N MET A 363 3.95 -21.57 -3.59
CA MET A 363 3.25 -21.46 -4.88
C MET A 363 3.35 -22.74 -5.72
N VAL A 364 4.51 -23.40 -5.74
CA VAL A 364 4.70 -24.71 -6.39
C VAL A 364 3.88 -25.80 -5.69
N GLU A 365 3.72 -25.75 -4.37
CA GLU A 365 2.90 -26.70 -3.59
C GLU A 365 1.41 -26.34 -3.49
N GLY A 366 0.97 -25.18 -4.00
CA GLY A 366 -0.43 -24.73 -3.92
C GLY A 366 -0.89 -24.30 -2.53
N LYS A 367 0.04 -23.89 -1.65
CA LYS A 367 -0.18 -23.51 -0.24
C LYS A 367 -0.15 -21.99 0.02
N ASN A 368 -0.27 -21.16 -1.02
CA ASN A 368 -0.20 -19.71 -0.88
C ASN A 368 -1.42 -19.15 -0.11
N GLU A 369 -1.19 -18.23 0.83
CA GLU A 369 -2.26 -17.57 1.60
C GLU A 369 -3.09 -16.62 0.71
N GLU A 370 -2.44 -15.92 -0.23
CA GLU A 370 -3.11 -15.07 -1.22
C GLU A 370 -3.56 -15.91 -2.44
N MET A 371 -4.61 -16.71 -2.25
CA MET A 371 -5.17 -17.54 -3.33
C MET A 371 -5.97 -16.70 -4.34
N SER A 372 -5.42 -16.51 -5.54
CA SER A 372 -6.16 -15.90 -6.66
C SER A 372 -7.35 -16.77 -7.07
N THR A 373 -8.52 -16.14 -7.23
CA THR A 373 -9.77 -16.79 -7.64
C THR A 373 -10.06 -16.69 -9.14
N SER A 374 -9.21 -16.01 -9.92
CA SER A 374 -9.48 -15.67 -11.33
C SER A 374 -8.75 -16.55 -12.36
N GLU A 375 -7.59 -17.11 -12.02
CA GLU A 375 -6.78 -17.92 -12.95
C GLU A 375 -6.07 -19.07 -12.21
N LEU A 376 -5.96 -20.22 -12.88
CA LEU A 376 -5.17 -21.34 -12.39
C LEU A 376 -3.67 -21.01 -12.49
N SER A 377 -2.93 -21.17 -11.40
CA SER A 377 -1.50 -20.87 -11.33
C SER A 377 -0.73 -21.88 -10.48
N GLY A 378 0.59 -21.86 -10.55
CA GLY A 378 1.43 -22.62 -9.63
C GLY A 378 1.32 -24.14 -9.81
N GLY A 379 1.41 -24.89 -8.71
CA GLY A 379 1.29 -26.35 -8.72
C GLY A 379 0.02 -26.88 -9.39
N ALA A 380 -1.09 -26.15 -9.29
CA ALA A 380 -2.36 -26.54 -9.92
C ALA A 380 -2.32 -26.40 -11.46
N ARG A 381 -1.59 -25.40 -11.98
CA ARG A 381 -1.35 -25.23 -13.42
C ARG A 381 -0.33 -26.23 -13.96
N ILE A 382 0.71 -26.54 -13.19
CA ILE A 382 1.65 -27.64 -13.49
C ILE A 382 0.87 -28.97 -13.65
N HIS A 383 -0.04 -29.28 -12.73
CA HIS A 383 -0.91 -30.47 -12.82
C HIS A 383 -1.83 -30.43 -14.06
N TYR A 384 -2.43 -29.29 -14.38
CA TYR A 384 -3.26 -29.11 -15.58
C TYR A 384 -2.45 -29.33 -16.88
N ILE A 385 -1.20 -28.84 -16.95
CA ILE A 385 -0.32 -29.05 -18.12
C ILE A 385 -0.05 -30.54 -18.31
N PHE A 386 0.29 -31.29 -17.25
CA PHE A 386 0.49 -32.74 -17.38
C PHE A 386 -0.79 -33.48 -17.80
N GLN A 387 -1.92 -33.24 -17.13
CA GLN A 387 -3.12 -34.07 -17.31
C GLN A 387 -4.06 -33.62 -18.44
N SER A 388 -4.21 -32.31 -18.66
CA SER A 388 -5.17 -31.75 -19.62
C SER A 388 -4.55 -31.12 -20.86
N ILE A 389 -3.21 -31.05 -20.94
CA ILE A 389 -2.49 -30.77 -22.19
C ILE A 389 -1.74 -32.03 -22.61
N PHE A 390 -0.66 -32.40 -21.91
CA PHE A 390 0.25 -33.46 -22.35
C PHE A 390 -0.42 -34.83 -22.54
N VAL A 391 -1.05 -35.41 -21.51
CA VAL A 391 -1.69 -36.74 -21.62
C VAL A 391 -2.77 -36.73 -22.70
N LYS A 392 -3.68 -35.77 -22.73
CA LYS A 392 -4.74 -35.69 -23.76
C LYS A 392 -4.19 -35.54 -25.18
N SER A 393 -3.17 -34.71 -25.38
CA SER A 393 -2.51 -34.57 -26.68
C SER A 393 -1.77 -35.84 -27.11
N LEU A 394 -1.35 -36.70 -26.17
CA LEU A 394 -0.88 -38.04 -26.50
C LEU A 394 -2.05 -39.00 -26.79
N GLU A 395 -3.12 -39.00 -26.01
CA GLU A 395 -4.33 -39.84 -26.22
C GLU A 395 -4.99 -39.60 -27.60
N GLU A 396 -4.99 -38.37 -28.11
CA GLU A 396 -5.61 -37.98 -29.39
C GLU A 396 -4.89 -38.52 -30.64
N VAL A 397 -3.65 -39.03 -30.54
CA VAL A 397 -2.89 -39.57 -31.68
C VAL A 397 -3.35 -41.00 -32.06
N ASP A 398 -3.71 -41.25 -33.33
CA ASP A 398 -3.82 -42.62 -33.87
C ASP A 398 -2.40 -43.19 -34.08
N PRO A 399 -2.05 -44.36 -33.50
CA PRO A 399 -0.76 -44.99 -33.75
C PRO A 399 -0.47 -45.25 -35.23
N CYS A 400 -1.50 -45.40 -36.07
CA CYS A 400 -1.36 -45.59 -37.51
C CYS A 400 -1.32 -44.28 -38.33
N GLU A 401 -1.38 -43.12 -37.70
CA GLU A 401 -1.33 -41.84 -38.41
C GLU A 401 -0.03 -41.69 -39.22
N GLY A 402 -0.15 -41.26 -40.49
CA GLY A 402 0.99 -41.13 -41.39
C GLY A 402 1.58 -42.45 -41.90
N LEU A 403 0.89 -43.60 -41.69
CA LEU A 403 1.19 -44.90 -42.30
C LEU A 403 0.04 -45.32 -43.21
N THR A 404 0.23 -45.17 -44.52
CA THR A 404 -0.73 -45.71 -45.50
C THR A 404 -0.60 -47.23 -45.62
N ASP A 405 -1.67 -47.88 -46.08
CA ASP A 405 -1.64 -49.31 -46.41
C ASP A 405 -0.57 -49.65 -47.47
N ASP A 406 -0.21 -48.68 -48.33
CA ASP A 406 0.87 -48.80 -49.31
C ASP A 406 2.26 -48.70 -48.65
N ASP A 407 2.46 -47.85 -47.64
CA ASP A 407 3.70 -47.79 -46.85
C ASP A 407 3.93 -49.12 -46.12
N ILE A 408 2.88 -49.65 -45.50
CA ILE A 408 2.94 -50.93 -44.77
C ILE A 408 3.19 -52.10 -45.73
N ARG A 409 2.49 -52.16 -46.87
CA ARG A 409 2.75 -53.18 -47.92
C ARG A 409 4.17 -53.08 -48.47
N THR A 410 4.69 -51.85 -48.62
CA THR A 410 6.07 -51.62 -49.07
C THR A 410 7.09 -52.07 -48.03
N ALA A 411 6.86 -51.79 -46.74
CA ALA A 411 7.70 -52.30 -45.65
C ALA A 411 7.71 -53.84 -45.58
N ILE A 412 6.53 -54.48 -45.71
CA ILE A 412 6.38 -55.95 -45.74
C ILE A 412 7.12 -56.57 -46.93
N ARG A 413 6.93 -56.04 -48.15
CA ARG A 413 7.63 -56.53 -49.36
C ARG A 413 9.14 -56.31 -49.27
N ASN A 414 9.60 -55.18 -48.74
CA ASN A 414 11.03 -54.89 -48.57
C ASN A 414 11.71 -55.83 -47.55
N ALA A 415 11.05 -56.17 -46.44
CA ALA A 415 11.59 -57.12 -45.46
C ALA A 415 11.52 -58.58 -45.94
N THR A 416 10.49 -58.93 -46.72
CA THR A 416 10.33 -60.25 -47.37
C THR A 416 11.39 -60.48 -48.46
N GLY A 417 11.77 -59.41 -49.18
CA GLY A 417 12.84 -59.43 -50.17
C GLY A 417 12.54 -60.37 -51.36
N PRO A 418 13.53 -61.12 -51.87
CA PRO A 418 13.38 -61.95 -53.08
C PRO A 418 12.72 -63.32 -52.83
N ARG A 419 12.07 -63.54 -51.67
CA ARG A 419 11.42 -64.81 -51.30
C ARG A 419 9.91 -64.61 -51.22
N SER A 420 9.12 -65.68 -51.32
CA SER A 420 7.72 -65.63 -50.88
C SER A 420 7.66 -65.84 -49.37
N ALA A 421 6.99 -64.94 -48.65
CA ALA A 421 6.68 -65.15 -47.24
C ALA A 421 5.61 -66.25 -47.08
N LEU A 422 5.63 -66.93 -45.93
CA LEU A 422 4.57 -67.85 -45.46
C LEU A 422 3.88 -67.34 -44.18
N PHE A 423 4.46 -66.32 -43.54
CA PHE A 423 4.01 -65.67 -42.31
C PHE A 423 4.43 -64.19 -42.38
N VAL A 424 3.72 -63.32 -41.66
CA VAL A 424 4.05 -61.89 -41.59
C VAL A 424 5.46 -61.71 -41.01
N PRO A 425 6.39 -61.00 -41.68
CA PRO A 425 7.70 -60.70 -41.10
C PRO A 425 7.59 -59.76 -39.89
N GLU A 426 8.50 -59.89 -38.93
CA GLU A 426 8.52 -59.06 -37.71
C GLU A 426 9.18 -57.69 -37.95
N VAL A 427 10.22 -57.63 -38.80
CA VAL A 427 11.00 -56.42 -39.11
C VAL A 427 10.16 -55.21 -39.60
N PRO A 428 9.13 -55.35 -40.45
CA PRO A 428 8.23 -54.25 -40.80
C PRO A 428 7.53 -53.63 -39.59
N PHE A 429 7.05 -54.45 -38.66
CA PHE A 429 6.43 -53.97 -37.42
C PHE A 429 7.45 -53.20 -36.58
N GLU A 430 8.67 -53.73 -36.42
CA GLU A 430 9.72 -53.03 -35.68
C GLU A 430 10.09 -51.66 -36.27
N VAL A 431 10.32 -51.59 -37.58
CA VAL A 431 10.71 -50.34 -38.26
C VAL A 431 9.59 -49.30 -38.19
N LEU A 432 8.33 -49.73 -38.36
CA LEU A 432 7.17 -48.85 -38.31
C LEU A 432 6.87 -48.38 -36.89
N VAL A 433 7.03 -49.24 -35.87
CA VAL A 433 6.75 -48.84 -34.48
C VAL A 433 7.84 -47.91 -33.93
N ARG A 434 9.13 -48.13 -34.24
CA ARG A 434 10.21 -47.16 -33.93
C ARG A 434 9.91 -45.78 -34.52
N ARG A 435 9.52 -45.72 -35.80
CA ARG A 435 9.12 -44.47 -36.48
C ARG A 435 7.95 -43.76 -35.79
N GLN A 436 7.02 -44.49 -35.17
CA GLN A 436 5.91 -43.89 -34.45
C GLN A 436 6.31 -43.45 -33.04
N ILE A 437 7.07 -44.27 -32.29
CA ILE A 437 7.57 -43.93 -30.95
C ILE A 437 8.41 -42.65 -30.99
N ALA A 438 9.24 -42.45 -32.02
CA ALA A 438 10.03 -41.23 -32.22
C ALA A 438 9.18 -39.93 -32.18
N ARG A 439 7.90 -39.98 -32.60
CA ARG A 439 6.99 -38.83 -32.60
C ARG A 439 6.57 -38.37 -31.20
N LEU A 440 6.77 -39.19 -30.17
CA LEU A 440 6.48 -38.85 -28.78
C LEU A 440 7.51 -37.89 -28.16
N LEU A 441 8.67 -37.69 -28.81
CA LEU A 441 9.73 -36.81 -28.30
C LEU A 441 9.32 -35.34 -28.28
N ASP A 442 8.90 -34.78 -29.41
CA ASP A 442 8.52 -33.37 -29.54
C ASP A 442 7.43 -32.91 -28.54
N PRO A 443 6.29 -33.61 -28.35
CA PRO A 443 5.30 -33.21 -27.34
C PRO A 443 5.82 -33.37 -25.90
N SER A 444 6.73 -34.32 -25.64
CA SER A 444 7.34 -34.49 -24.32
C SER A 444 8.31 -33.35 -23.97
N LEU A 445 9.13 -32.91 -24.93
CA LEU A 445 9.99 -31.73 -24.79
C LEU A 445 9.17 -30.43 -24.66
N GLN A 446 8.09 -30.29 -25.44
CA GLN A 446 7.14 -29.17 -25.28
C GLN A 446 6.49 -29.15 -23.89
N CYS A 447 6.14 -30.30 -23.32
CA CYS A 447 5.65 -30.38 -21.95
C CYS A 447 6.68 -29.85 -20.94
N ALA A 448 7.96 -30.20 -21.07
CA ALA A 448 9.01 -29.69 -20.19
C ALA A 448 9.13 -28.15 -20.26
N ARG A 449 9.05 -27.60 -21.49
CA ARG A 449 9.09 -26.13 -21.73
C ARG A 449 7.88 -25.41 -21.15
N PHE A 450 6.67 -25.95 -21.27
CA PHE A 450 5.49 -25.36 -20.63
C PHE A 450 5.56 -25.34 -19.09
N ILE A 451 6.23 -26.33 -18.47
CA ILE A 451 6.50 -26.32 -17.02
C ILE A 451 7.57 -25.28 -16.66
N TYR A 452 8.64 -25.14 -17.45
CA TYR A 452 9.64 -24.07 -17.29
C TYR A 452 8.98 -22.68 -17.37
N ASP A 453 8.14 -22.42 -18.36
CA ASP A 453 7.41 -21.16 -18.51
C ASP A 453 6.49 -20.86 -17.31
N GLU A 454 5.93 -21.89 -16.67
CA GLU A 454 5.13 -21.72 -15.45
C GLU A 454 6.01 -21.42 -14.22
N LEU A 455 7.18 -22.05 -14.07
CA LEU A 455 8.14 -21.73 -13.01
C LEU A 455 8.67 -20.29 -13.14
N ILE A 456 8.86 -19.79 -14.36
CA ILE A 456 9.21 -18.39 -14.65
C ILE A 456 8.05 -17.42 -14.33
N LYS A 457 6.79 -17.83 -14.41
CA LYS A 457 5.67 -17.01 -13.92
C LYS A 457 5.62 -17.00 -12.40
N ILE A 458 5.79 -18.16 -11.76
CA ILE A 458 5.82 -18.30 -10.30
C ILE A 458 6.93 -17.42 -9.69
N SER A 459 8.13 -17.40 -10.27
CA SER A 459 9.24 -16.58 -9.77
C SER A 459 8.92 -15.08 -9.78
N HIS A 460 8.24 -14.58 -10.82
CA HIS A 460 7.76 -13.20 -10.90
C HIS A 460 6.58 -12.91 -9.96
N CYS A 461 5.74 -13.90 -9.64
CA CYS A 461 4.67 -13.77 -8.65
C CYS A 461 5.19 -13.74 -7.20
N CYS A 462 6.37 -14.28 -6.92
CA CYS A 462 7.01 -14.25 -5.59
C CYS A 462 7.61 -12.88 -5.20
N MET A 463 7.21 -11.80 -5.89
CA MET A 463 7.65 -10.42 -5.67
C MET A 463 7.11 -9.83 -4.36
N MET A 464 7.80 -10.09 -3.26
CA MET A 464 7.51 -9.50 -1.94
C MET A 464 7.54 -7.97 -1.95
N ASN A 465 6.68 -7.33 -1.15
CA ASN A 465 6.72 -5.87 -0.94
C ASN A 465 8.09 -5.37 -0.46
N GLU A 466 8.81 -6.20 0.31
CA GLU A 466 10.18 -5.91 0.78
C GLU A 466 11.21 -5.79 -0.37
N LEU A 467 10.97 -6.45 -1.53
CA LEU A 467 11.83 -6.34 -2.71
C LEU A 467 11.59 -5.04 -3.51
N GLN A 468 10.44 -4.37 -3.36
CA GLN A 468 10.20 -3.07 -3.99
C GLN A 468 11.12 -1.96 -3.42
N ARG A 469 11.60 -2.14 -2.19
CA ARG A 469 12.58 -1.26 -1.54
C ARG A 469 13.97 -1.36 -2.17
N PHE A 470 14.31 -2.50 -2.78
CA PHE A 470 15.67 -2.84 -3.23
C PHE A 470 15.67 -3.27 -4.71
N PRO A 471 15.51 -2.32 -5.65
CA PRO A 471 15.40 -2.64 -7.08
C PRO A 471 16.67 -3.32 -7.65
N VAL A 472 17.84 -3.06 -7.07
CA VAL A 472 19.10 -3.69 -7.49
C VAL A 472 19.15 -5.15 -7.05
N LEU A 473 18.83 -5.46 -5.78
CA LEU A 473 18.67 -6.84 -5.30
C LEU A 473 17.64 -7.61 -6.13
N ARG A 474 16.46 -7.02 -6.37
CA ARG A 474 15.41 -7.61 -7.21
C ARG A 474 15.97 -8.06 -8.56
N LYS A 475 16.61 -7.15 -9.31
CA LYS A 475 17.13 -7.44 -10.65
C LYS A 475 18.13 -8.60 -10.63
N HIS A 476 18.99 -8.66 -9.62
CA HIS A 476 19.96 -9.76 -9.46
C HIS A 476 19.29 -11.08 -9.06
N MET A 477 18.23 -11.05 -8.24
CA MET A 477 17.41 -12.24 -7.96
C MET A 477 16.71 -12.74 -9.22
N ASP A 478 15.98 -11.87 -9.94
CA ASP A 478 15.28 -12.21 -11.19
C ASP A 478 16.23 -12.88 -12.20
N GLN A 479 17.46 -12.36 -12.34
CA GLN A 479 18.52 -12.95 -13.18
C GLN A 479 19.04 -14.30 -12.68
N VAL A 480 19.28 -14.45 -11.37
CA VAL A 480 19.76 -15.72 -10.79
C VAL A 480 18.70 -16.81 -10.92
N VAL A 481 17.42 -16.51 -10.72
CA VAL A 481 16.32 -17.47 -10.90
C VAL A 481 16.15 -17.88 -12.35
N GLY A 482 16.15 -16.91 -13.29
CA GLY A 482 16.03 -17.20 -14.72
C GLY A 482 17.12 -18.15 -15.22
N ASN A 483 18.38 -17.83 -14.92
CA ASN A 483 19.52 -18.67 -15.31
C ASN A 483 19.44 -20.07 -14.67
N PHE A 484 19.10 -20.16 -13.38
CA PHE A 484 19.00 -21.44 -12.66
C PHE A 484 17.87 -22.34 -13.17
N LEU A 485 16.71 -21.76 -13.51
CA LEU A 485 15.61 -22.52 -14.12
C LEU A 485 15.96 -23.00 -15.53
N GLN A 486 16.77 -22.23 -16.28
CA GLN A 486 17.26 -22.61 -17.60
C GLN A 486 18.31 -23.73 -17.50
N GLU A 487 19.28 -23.62 -16.58
CA GLU A 487 20.26 -24.67 -16.24
C GLU A 487 19.56 -25.97 -15.77
N GLY A 488 18.38 -25.89 -15.14
CA GLY A 488 17.57 -27.04 -14.71
C GLY A 488 16.69 -27.69 -15.81
N LEU A 489 16.50 -27.04 -16.96
CA LEU A 489 15.69 -27.58 -18.06
C LEU A 489 16.46 -28.64 -18.87
N GLU A 490 17.72 -28.38 -19.19
CA GLU A 490 18.57 -29.27 -20.00
C GLU A 490 18.63 -30.71 -19.48
N PRO A 491 18.88 -31.00 -18.18
CA PRO A 491 18.84 -32.37 -17.65
C PRO A 491 17.48 -33.05 -17.80
N SER A 492 16.39 -32.28 -17.79
CA SER A 492 15.03 -32.79 -17.98
C SER A 492 14.78 -33.18 -19.43
N GLU A 493 15.18 -32.32 -20.39
CA GLU A 493 15.09 -32.60 -21.82
C GLU A 493 15.99 -33.80 -22.22
N THR A 494 17.21 -33.88 -21.69
CA THR A 494 18.13 -35.01 -21.90
C THR A 494 17.54 -36.33 -21.40
N MET A 495 16.94 -36.34 -20.19
CA MET A 495 16.31 -37.55 -19.65
C MET A 495 15.11 -37.99 -20.51
N ILE A 496 14.31 -37.05 -20.99
CA ILE A 496 13.18 -37.32 -21.90
C ILE A 496 13.69 -37.93 -23.22
N GLY A 497 14.80 -37.43 -23.78
CA GLY A 497 15.46 -38.00 -24.95
C GLY A 497 15.81 -39.48 -24.73
N HIS A 498 16.61 -39.77 -23.71
CA HIS A 498 17.00 -41.15 -23.37
C HIS A 498 15.80 -42.08 -23.14
N MET A 499 14.69 -41.58 -22.58
CA MET A 499 13.48 -42.37 -22.36
C MET A 499 12.80 -42.78 -23.66
N ILE A 500 12.73 -41.91 -24.66
CA ILE A 500 12.20 -42.25 -25.99
C ILE A 500 13.17 -43.19 -26.73
N GLU A 501 14.47 -42.98 -26.61
CA GLU A 501 15.51 -43.83 -27.21
C GLU A 501 15.45 -45.27 -26.67
N MET A 502 15.35 -45.47 -25.35
CA MET A 502 15.22 -46.80 -24.75
C MET A 502 14.00 -47.59 -25.25
N GLU A 503 12.85 -46.93 -25.45
CA GLU A 503 11.62 -47.55 -25.99
C GLU A 503 11.71 -47.84 -27.51
N MET A 504 12.64 -47.20 -28.24
CA MET A 504 12.95 -47.52 -29.64
C MET A 504 13.98 -48.64 -29.78
N ASP A 505 15.01 -48.67 -28.93
CA ASP A 505 16.09 -49.66 -29.02
C ASP A 505 15.60 -51.08 -28.73
N TYR A 506 14.75 -51.27 -27.70
CA TYR A 506 14.25 -52.59 -27.31
C TYR A 506 12.72 -52.73 -27.35
N ILE A 507 12.22 -53.52 -28.31
CA ILE A 507 10.79 -53.79 -28.50
C ILE A 507 10.42 -55.07 -27.74
N ASN A 508 9.75 -54.93 -26.59
CA ASN A 508 9.39 -56.06 -25.74
C ASN A 508 8.11 -56.77 -26.22
N THR A 509 8.23 -57.64 -27.23
CA THR A 509 7.13 -58.49 -27.74
C THR A 509 6.57 -59.50 -26.72
N SER A 510 7.21 -59.64 -25.54
CA SER A 510 6.73 -60.46 -24.42
C SER A 510 5.96 -59.67 -23.34
N HIS A 511 5.67 -58.38 -23.57
CA HIS A 511 4.95 -57.55 -22.60
C HIS A 511 3.51 -58.07 -22.34
N PRO A 512 3.03 -58.18 -21.07
CA PRO A 512 1.75 -58.83 -20.75
C PRO A 512 0.50 -58.23 -21.42
N ASN A 513 0.51 -56.92 -21.72
CA ASN A 513 -0.61 -56.24 -22.38
C ASN A 513 -0.50 -56.22 -23.91
N PHE A 514 0.58 -56.79 -24.49
CA PHE A 514 0.73 -56.87 -25.94
C PHE A 514 -0.16 -57.98 -26.51
N ILE A 515 -0.87 -57.70 -27.61
CA ILE A 515 -1.80 -58.65 -28.23
C ILE A 515 -1.10 -59.94 -28.68
N GLY A 516 0.15 -59.83 -29.18
CA GLY A 516 0.91 -60.93 -29.74
C GLY A 516 0.40 -61.41 -31.11
N GLY A 517 1.30 -62.01 -31.90
CA GLY A 517 1.02 -62.40 -33.29
C GLY A 517 -0.24 -63.24 -33.47
N SER A 518 -0.40 -64.31 -32.69
CA SER A 518 -1.52 -65.27 -32.85
C SER A 518 -2.90 -64.63 -32.65
N LYS A 519 -3.06 -63.72 -31.67
CA LYS A 519 -4.33 -63.01 -31.46
C LYS A 519 -4.55 -61.90 -32.48
N ALA A 520 -3.48 -61.23 -32.93
CA ALA A 520 -3.57 -60.25 -34.02
C ALA A 520 -4.03 -60.91 -35.34
N VAL A 521 -3.52 -62.12 -35.65
CA VAL A 521 -4.00 -62.96 -36.77
C VAL A 521 -5.47 -63.30 -36.62
N GLU A 522 -5.92 -63.71 -35.43
CA GLU A 522 -7.34 -64.01 -35.18
C GLU A 522 -8.24 -62.79 -35.42
N VAL A 523 -7.90 -61.65 -34.82
CA VAL A 523 -8.67 -60.40 -34.93
C VAL A 523 -8.67 -59.85 -36.36
N ALA A 524 -7.55 -59.89 -37.08
CA ALA A 524 -7.48 -59.46 -38.48
C ALA A 524 -8.39 -60.31 -39.39
N ASN A 525 -8.39 -61.63 -39.20
CA ASN A 525 -9.28 -62.54 -39.93
C ASN A 525 -10.75 -62.28 -39.61
N GLN A 526 -11.11 -61.98 -38.36
CA GLN A 526 -12.46 -61.59 -37.99
C GLN A 526 -12.88 -60.25 -38.63
N GLN A 527 -12.01 -59.23 -38.62
CA GLN A 527 -12.28 -57.92 -39.23
C GLN A 527 -12.56 -58.05 -40.73
N ILE A 528 -11.69 -58.71 -41.49
CA ILE A 528 -11.84 -58.89 -42.94
C ILE A 528 -13.04 -59.77 -43.29
N ARG A 529 -13.36 -60.77 -42.47
CA ARG A 529 -14.58 -61.59 -42.61
C ARG A 529 -15.85 -60.76 -42.38
N ASN A 530 -15.85 -59.82 -41.45
CA ASN A 530 -17.00 -58.94 -41.17
C ASN A 530 -17.20 -57.91 -42.29
N SER A 531 -16.12 -57.35 -42.85
CA SER A 531 -16.19 -56.42 -44.00
C SER A 531 -16.86 -57.03 -45.24
N ARG A 532 -16.84 -58.36 -45.40
CA ARG A 532 -17.49 -59.08 -46.52
C ARG A 532 -19.02 -59.19 -46.41
N VAL A 533 -19.64 -58.82 -45.28
CA VAL A 533 -21.08 -59.06 -45.04
C VAL A 533 -21.98 -57.95 -45.61
N HIS A 534 -21.43 -56.78 -45.93
CA HIS A 534 -22.21 -55.58 -46.33
C HIS A 534 -22.41 -55.41 -47.86
N LEU A 535 -22.89 -56.44 -48.56
CA LEU A 535 -23.38 -56.34 -49.95
C LEU A 535 -24.74 -57.04 -50.13
N PRO A 536 -25.86 -56.30 -50.22
CA PRO A 536 -27.18 -56.90 -50.45
C PRO A 536 -27.35 -57.31 -51.92
N VAL A 537 -27.37 -58.61 -52.18
CA VAL A 537 -27.62 -59.16 -53.52
C VAL A 537 -29.10 -59.01 -53.89
N SER A 538 -29.39 -58.20 -54.91
CA SER A 538 -30.70 -58.19 -55.56
C SER A 538 -30.89 -59.47 -56.38
N LYS A 539 -32.00 -60.17 -56.15
CA LYS A 539 -32.50 -61.22 -57.05
C LYS A 539 -33.90 -60.87 -57.54
N ALA A 540 -34.17 -61.28 -58.78
CA ALA A 540 -35.40 -60.94 -59.49
C ALA A 540 -36.64 -61.67 -58.96
N LYS A 541 -37.78 -61.16 -59.38
CA LYS A 541 -39.14 -61.49 -58.94
C LYS A 541 -39.74 -62.66 -59.74
N ASP A 542 -40.35 -63.61 -59.02
CA ASP A 542 -41.60 -64.35 -59.31
C ASP A 542 -41.67 -65.58 -58.35
N GLY A 543 -42.82 -66.04 -57.83
CA GLY A 543 -44.18 -65.51 -57.84
C GLY A 543 -45.16 -66.41 -57.05
N LEU A 544 -46.31 -65.85 -56.63
CA LEU A 544 -47.46 -66.47 -55.93
C LEU A 544 -47.32 -66.89 -54.44
N GLU A 545 -48.50 -67.02 -53.82
CA GLU A 545 -48.86 -67.21 -52.39
C GLU A 545 -49.86 -68.40 -52.26
N PRO A 546 -50.35 -68.82 -51.06
CA PRO A 546 -49.84 -68.74 -49.68
C PRO A 546 -50.03 -70.06 -48.85
N ASP A 547 -49.80 -70.00 -47.52
CA ASP A 547 -50.68 -70.51 -46.43
C ASP A 547 -50.02 -71.39 -45.31
N LYS A 548 -50.55 -71.24 -44.09
CA LYS A 548 -50.42 -72.01 -42.82
C LYS A 548 -49.16 -71.98 -41.93
N ALA A 549 -49.44 -72.00 -40.63
CA ALA A 549 -48.59 -71.99 -39.42
C ALA A 549 -49.41 -72.60 -38.23
N PRO A 550 -49.03 -72.54 -36.92
CA PRO A 550 -47.73 -72.46 -36.24
C PRO A 550 -47.34 -73.90 -35.77
N PRO A 551 -47.19 -74.34 -34.47
CA PRO A 551 -46.92 -73.72 -33.13
C PRO A 551 -45.51 -73.07 -32.98
N SER A 552 -44.98 -72.54 -31.84
CA SER A 552 -45.30 -72.47 -30.38
C SER A 552 -44.83 -73.66 -29.49
N GLU A 553 -44.12 -73.50 -28.36
CA GLU A 553 -44.26 -72.52 -27.25
C GLU A 553 -42.93 -71.82 -26.82
N LYS A 554 -42.89 -70.51 -26.46
CA LYS A 554 -43.02 -69.83 -25.11
C LYS A 554 -41.94 -70.26 -24.09
N SER A 555 -41.19 -69.36 -23.42
CA SER A 555 -41.56 -68.17 -22.61
C SER A 555 -40.52 -67.03 -22.78
N SER A 556 -40.77 -65.72 -22.98
CA SER A 556 -41.59 -64.66 -22.32
C SER A 556 -40.86 -63.95 -21.13
N LYS A 557 -40.97 -62.64 -20.82
CA LYS A 557 -41.51 -61.33 -21.35
C LYS A 557 -41.06 -60.23 -20.32
N SER A 558 -41.00 -58.90 -20.45
CA SER A 558 -41.00 -57.75 -21.42
C SER A 558 -40.54 -56.49 -20.60
N ARG A 559 -40.36 -55.21 -21.00
CA ARG A 559 -40.78 -54.27 -22.08
C ARG A 559 -39.56 -53.42 -22.55
N THR A 560 -39.50 -52.53 -23.56
CA THR A 560 -40.32 -51.40 -24.13
C THR A 560 -40.35 -50.13 -23.25
N ILE A 561 -40.04 -48.91 -23.73
CA ILE A 561 -40.77 -48.06 -24.70
C ILE A 561 -39.85 -47.17 -25.59
N ILE A 562 -40.34 -46.74 -26.78
CA ILE A 562 -39.74 -45.77 -27.73
C ILE A 562 -40.77 -44.66 -28.07
N ALA A 563 -40.33 -43.46 -28.44
CA ALA A 563 -41.14 -42.45 -29.16
C ALA A 563 -40.25 -41.51 -30.01
N ARG A 564 -40.73 -40.76 -31.03
CA ARG A 564 -41.70 -41.06 -32.13
C ARG A 564 -41.55 -39.96 -33.20
N GLN A 565 -41.54 -40.30 -34.50
CA GLN A 565 -41.58 -39.32 -35.62
C GLN A 565 -43.00 -38.85 -35.98
N VAL A 566 -43.09 -37.64 -36.55
CA VAL A 566 -44.14 -37.18 -37.49
C VAL A 566 -43.49 -36.30 -38.56
N ASN A 567 -44.09 -36.18 -39.75
CA ASN A 567 -43.57 -35.48 -40.93
C ASN A 567 -44.73 -34.74 -41.65
N GLY A 568 -44.53 -33.61 -42.34
CA GLY A 568 -45.63 -33.00 -43.11
C GLY A 568 -45.50 -31.58 -43.72
N ILE A 569 -45.60 -31.54 -45.06
CA ILE A 569 -46.28 -30.53 -45.91
C ILE A 569 -45.60 -29.16 -46.18
N ALA A 570 -45.66 -28.77 -47.46
CA ALA A 570 -44.95 -27.71 -48.19
C ALA A 570 -45.37 -26.25 -47.96
N ALA A 571 -44.47 -25.32 -48.30
CA ALA A 571 -44.77 -24.08 -49.05
C ALA A 571 -43.50 -23.39 -49.65
N GLU A 572 -43.77 -22.45 -50.54
CA GLU A 572 -43.01 -21.35 -51.20
C GLU A 572 -41.98 -20.56 -50.34
N GLN A 573 -41.08 -19.69 -50.85
CA GLN A 573 -40.68 -19.18 -52.19
C GLN A 573 -39.27 -18.49 -52.08
N VAL A 574 -38.58 -18.24 -53.23
CA VAL A 574 -37.67 -17.07 -53.57
C VAL A 574 -36.61 -16.61 -52.53
N VAL A 575 -35.30 -16.53 -52.82
CA VAL A 575 -34.60 -15.52 -53.67
C VAL A 575 -33.35 -16.09 -54.38
N ARG A 576 -33.13 -15.68 -55.64
CA ARG A 576 -31.82 -15.52 -56.33
C ARG A 576 -31.72 -14.06 -56.83
N PRO A 577 -30.52 -13.48 -56.97
CA PRO A 577 -29.78 -13.44 -58.26
C PRO A 577 -28.47 -14.29 -58.20
N ALA A 578 -27.86 -14.85 -59.26
CA ALA A 578 -27.61 -14.42 -60.67
C ALA A 578 -26.53 -13.32 -60.78
N ALA A 579 -25.58 -13.30 -61.74
CA ALA A 579 -25.23 -14.14 -62.91
C ALA A 579 -23.67 -14.11 -63.06
N ASP A 580 -22.92 -15.12 -63.51
CA ASP A 580 -22.87 -15.90 -64.78
C ASP A 580 -22.06 -15.22 -65.93
N VAL A 581 -21.43 -16.04 -66.78
CA VAL A 581 -20.66 -15.76 -68.03
C VAL A 581 -19.21 -15.18 -67.94
N GLU A 582 -18.26 -16.09 -68.23
CA GLU A 582 -16.98 -15.97 -69.01
C GLU A 582 -16.19 -14.63 -69.09
N LYS A 583 -14.85 -14.63 -68.97
CA LYS A 583 -13.93 -15.14 -70.02
C LYS A 583 -12.48 -15.36 -69.58
N VAL A 584 -11.76 -16.21 -70.32
CA VAL A 584 -10.29 -16.44 -70.26
C VAL A 584 -9.65 -15.93 -71.55
N PRO A 585 -8.48 -15.25 -71.47
CA PRO A 585 -7.28 -15.72 -72.16
C PRO A 585 -6.03 -15.69 -71.25
N SER A 586 -4.87 -16.07 -71.78
CA SER A 586 -3.72 -16.57 -71.00
C SER A 586 -2.46 -15.70 -71.01
N THR A 587 -1.53 -16.08 -70.11
CA THR A 587 -0.04 -16.00 -70.23
C THR A 587 0.71 -14.67 -70.11
N GLY A 588 1.64 -14.64 -69.15
CA GLY A 588 2.83 -13.76 -69.08
C GLY A 588 2.71 -12.57 -68.12
N SER A 589 3.77 -12.13 -67.41
CA SER A 589 5.10 -12.69 -67.10
C SER A 589 5.79 -11.79 -66.04
N THR A 590 6.95 -12.17 -65.50
CA THR A 590 7.87 -11.36 -64.64
C THR A 590 7.36 -10.97 -63.23
N SER A 591 8.19 -10.65 -62.22
CA SER A 591 9.59 -11.03 -61.89
C SER A 591 9.92 -10.62 -60.43
N GLY A 592 10.91 -11.29 -59.80
CA GLY A 592 11.41 -11.01 -58.43
C GLY A 592 11.24 -12.26 -57.54
N LEU A 593 12.28 -12.95 -57.03
CA LEU A 593 13.42 -12.50 -56.22
C LEU A 593 12.95 -11.94 -54.85
N THR A 594 13.56 -12.28 -53.71
CA THR A 594 15.02 -12.30 -53.47
C THR A 594 15.43 -13.17 -52.27
N TRP A 595 16.22 -14.24 -52.54
CA TRP A 595 17.32 -14.79 -51.69
C TRP A 595 16.94 -15.33 -50.28
N GLY A 596 17.79 -16.05 -49.54
CA GLY A 596 19.12 -16.62 -49.82
C GLY A 596 19.96 -16.68 -48.52
N ILE A 597 20.69 -17.78 -48.31
CA ILE A 597 21.26 -18.16 -47.00
C ILE A 597 22.68 -17.59 -46.81
N SER A 598 23.10 -17.35 -45.57
CA SER A 598 24.51 -17.15 -45.15
C SER A 598 24.65 -17.45 -43.64
N SER A 599 25.75 -18.01 -43.11
CA SER A 599 27.00 -18.54 -43.72
C SER A 599 27.87 -19.26 -42.63
N ILE A 600 29.13 -19.63 -42.95
CA ILE A 600 30.28 -19.91 -42.01
C ILE A 600 30.23 -21.31 -41.33
N PHE A 601 31.29 -22.16 -41.25
CA PHE A 601 32.73 -22.07 -41.64
C PHE A 601 33.42 -23.45 -41.88
N GLY A 602 34.39 -23.54 -42.82
CA GLY A 602 35.45 -24.59 -42.95
C GLY A 602 35.02 -26.05 -43.24
N SER A 603 35.87 -27.00 -43.68
CA SER A 603 37.23 -27.04 -44.24
C SER A 603 37.55 -28.51 -44.67
N SER A 604 38.46 -28.87 -45.58
CA SER A 604 39.29 -28.15 -46.58
C SER A 604 39.81 -29.12 -47.68
N ASP A 605 40.68 -28.61 -48.57
CA ASP A 605 41.71 -29.30 -49.37
C ASP A 605 41.42 -30.18 -50.61
N ASN A 606 41.87 -29.60 -51.73
CA ASN A 606 42.68 -30.19 -52.81
C ASN A 606 42.09 -31.03 -53.98
N ARG A 607 41.70 -30.27 -55.03
CA ARG A 607 42.53 -30.00 -56.24
C ARG A 607 42.28 -30.82 -57.52
N SER A 608 42.06 -30.03 -58.58
CA SER A 608 42.29 -30.29 -60.03
C SER A 608 41.39 -31.28 -60.78
N SER A 609 41.07 -31.07 -62.08
CA SER A 609 41.05 -29.84 -62.90
C SER A 609 40.38 -30.13 -64.27
N VAL A 610 40.13 -29.08 -65.07
CA VAL A 610 39.74 -29.08 -66.51
C VAL A 610 38.29 -29.57 -66.76
N LYS A 611 37.32 -28.68 -67.01
CA LYS A 611 36.96 -28.04 -68.32
C LYS A 611 36.59 -29.06 -69.40
N GLU A 612 35.35 -29.07 -69.91
CA GLU A 612 34.88 -28.41 -71.15
C GLU A 612 34.32 -29.50 -72.10
N SER A 613 33.39 -29.27 -73.03
CA SER A 613 32.42 -28.18 -73.23
C SER A 613 31.25 -28.68 -74.12
N LEU A 614 30.13 -27.95 -74.11
CA LEU A 614 29.15 -27.77 -75.21
C LEU A 614 28.81 -28.94 -76.18
N THR A 615 27.53 -29.36 -76.11
CA THR A 615 26.58 -29.57 -77.23
C THR A 615 27.03 -30.26 -78.54
N ASN A 616 26.34 -31.35 -78.93
CA ASN A 616 25.36 -31.30 -80.04
C ASN A 616 24.61 -32.63 -80.31
N LYS A 617 23.31 -32.50 -80.66
CA LYS A 617 22.53 -33.40 -81.55
C LYS A 617 22.61 -32.80 -83.00
N PRO A 618 22.06 -33.34 -84.12
CA PRO A 618 20.96 -34.34 -84.26
C PRO A 618 21.03 -35.30 -85.48
N TYR A 619 19.93 -36.05 -85.75
CA TYR A 619 19.59 -36.86 -86.95
C TYR A 619 20.47 -38.12 -87.25
N THR A 620 20.08 -39.12 -88.06
CA THR A 620 18.79 -39.84 -88.25
C THR A 620 19.06 -41.16 -89.03
N GLU A 621 18.15 -42.14 -88.89
CA GLU A 621 18.01 -43.43 -89.62
C GLU A 621 17.99 -43.35 -91.18
N PRO A 622 17.94 -44.47 -91.96
CA PRO A 622 17.91 -45.92 -91.59
C PRO A 622 18.87 -46.83 -92.43
N ALA A 623 18.66 -48.16 -92.30
CA ALA A 623 19.06 -49.25 -93.23
C ALA A 623 20.55 -49.68 -93.22
N GLN A 624 20.90 -50.97 -93.41
CA GLN A 624 20.11 -52.20 -93.60
C GLN A 624 20.95 -53.44 -93.22
N ASN A 625 20.38 -54.43 -92.54
CA ASN A 625 20.60 -55.86 -92.82
C ASN A 625 19.63 -56.76 -92.03
N MET A 626 19.42 -57.98 -92.52
CA MET A 626 18.34 -58.87 -92.07
C MET A 626 18.84 -60.31 -91.91
N GLU A 627 18.80 -60.83 -90.69
CA GLU A 627 18.80 -62.29 -90.44
C GLU A 627 18.12 -62.61 -89.11
N HIS A 628 17.66 -63.86 -88.93
CA HIS A 628 16.50 -64.14 -88.09
C HIS A 628 16.78 -64.61 -86.65
N ALA A 629 15.94 -64.08 -85.74
CA ALA A 629 15.33 -64.79 -84.62
C ALA A 629 16.25 -65.47 -83.58
N PHE A 630 16.71 -64.66 -82.61
CA PHE A 630 16.37 -64.97 -81.22
C PHE A 630 15.23 -64.04 -80.79
N SER A 631 14.15 -64.60 -80.24
CA SER A 631 13.08 -63.81 -79.61
C SER A 631 13.54 -63.31 -78.23
N MET A 632 14.51 -62.41 -78.22
CA MET A 632 15.02 -61.80 -76.98
C MET A 632 13.93 -60.95 -76.33
N ILE A 633 13.46 -61.40 -75.16
CA ILE A 633 12.54 -60.64 -74.32
C ILE A 633 13.26 -59.37 -73.86
N HIS A 634 12.93 -58.24 -74.48
CA HIS A 634 13.49 -56.95 -74.10
C HIS A 634 12.85 -56.50 -72.79
N LEU A 635 13.56 -56.71 -71.68
CA LEU A 635 13.21 -56.14 -70.38
C LEU A 635 13.35 -54.61 -70.48
N LYS A 636 12.30 -53.88 -70.07
CA LYS A 636 12.41 -52.44 -69.82
C LYS A 636 13.22 -52.21 -68.54
N GLU A 637 13.97 -51.12 -68.50
CA GLU A 637 14.59 -50.66 -67.26
C GLU A 637 13.52 -50.45 -66.16
N PRO A 638 13.79 -50.84 -64.90
CA PRO A 638 12.83 -50.66 -63.82
C PRO A 638 12.62 -49.16 -63.53
N PRO A 639 11.37 -48.71 -63.28
CA PRO A 639 11.10 -47.34 -62.85
C PRO A 639 11.93 -46.93 -61.62
N SER A 640 12.35 -45.67 -61.60
CA SER A 640 13.13 -45.08 -60.48
C SER A 640 12.42 -45.06 -59.14
N LEU A 641 11.10 -45.31 -59.11
CA LEU A 641 10.31 -45.48 -57.90
C LEU A 641 9.21 -46.52 -58.16
N LEU A 642 9.40 -47.73 -57.62
CA LEU A 642 8.44 -48.84 -57.70
C LEU A 642 7.39 -48.71 -56.58
N ARG A 643 6.11 -48.89 -56.91
CA ARG A 643 5.01 -49.02 -55.94
C ARG A 643 4.18 -50.28 -56.24
N PRO A 644 3.65 -51.00 -55.24
CA PRO A 644 2.74 -52.13 -55.45
C PRO A 644 1.46 -51.70 -56.17
N SER A 645 1.15 -52.29 -57.33
CA SER A 645 -0.02 -51.89 -58.14
C SER A 645 -1.31 -52.66 -57.82
N GLU A 646 -1.22 -53.81 -57.16
CA GLU A 646 -2.35 -54.66 -56.75
C GLU A 646 -2.07 -55.23 -55.36
N CYS A 647 -3.12 -55.49 -54.59
CA CYS A 647 -3.07 -56.00 -53.21
C CYS A 647 -3.79 -57.35 -53.13
N SER A 648 -3.08 -58.40 -52.73
CA SER A 648 -3.66 -59.72 -52.48
C SER A 648 -4.57 -59.71 -51.24
N GLU A 649 -5.54 -60.64 -51.17
CA GLU A 649 -6.30 -60.89 -49.93
C GLU A 649 -5.37 -61.29 -48.77
N THR A 650 -4.25 -61.95 -49.07
CA THR A 650 -3.21 -62.29 -48.08
C THR A 650 -2.53 -61.03 -47.56
N GLU A 651 -2.10 -60.12 -48.44
CA GLU A 651 -1.46 -58.86 -48.06
C GLU A 651 -2.40 -57.95 -47.27
N ALA A 652 -3.70 -57.98 -47.56
CA ALA A 652 -4.70 -57.25 -46.76
C ALA A 652 -4.77 -57.77 -45.31
N ILE A 653 -4.66 -59.09 -45.11
CA ILE A 653 -4.56 -59.71 -43.77
C ILE A 653 -3.24 -59.31 -43.10
N GLU A 654 -2.11 -59.35 -43.81
CA GLU A 654 -0.79 -58.95 -43.29
C GLU A 654 -0.77 -57.49 -42.83
N ILE A 655 -1.27 -56.55 -43.65
CA ILE A 655 -1.39 -55.13 -43.31
C ILE A 655 -2.28 -54.92 -42.08
N ALA A 656 -3.41 -55.65 -41.98
CA ALA A 656 -4.28 -55.59 -40.81
C ALA A 656 -3.59 -56.11 -39.53
N ILE A 657 -2.82 -57.19 -39.62
CA ILE A 657 -2.00 -57.71 -38.51
C ILE A 657 -0.95 -56.68 -38.09
N THR A 658 -0.19 -56.10 -39.02
CA THR A 658 0.83 -55.09 -38.69
C THR A 658 0.22 -53.86 -38.04
N LYS A 659 -0.96 -53.38 -38.50
CA LYS A 659 -1.71 -52.28 -37.84
C LYS A 659 -2.15 -52.64 -36.42
N LEU A 660 -2.63 -53.86 -36.18
CA LEU A 660 -3.05 -54.32 -34.85
C LEU A 660 -1.87 -54.45 -33.87
N LEU A 661 -0.75 -55.02 -34.32
CA LEU A 661 0.47 -55.12 -33.52
C LEU A 661 1.04 -53.73 -33.22
N LEU A 662 1.11 -52.84 -34.22
CA LEU A 662 1.64 -51.49 -34.05
C LEU A 662 0.82 -50.68 -33.05
N ARG A 663 -0.52 -50.69 -33.15
CA ARG A 663 -1.41 -50.07 -32.15
C ARG A 663 -1.18 -50.67 -30.76
N SER A 664 -1.21 -52.00 -30.65
CA SER A 664 -1.05 -52.68 -29.38
C SER A 664 0.29 -52.43 -28.67
N TYR A 665 1.39 -52.20 -29.41
CA TYR A 665 2.68 -51.85 -28.80
C TYR A 665 2.78 -50.35 -28.50
N TYR A 666 2.38 -49.50 -29.45
CA TYR A 666 2.39 -48.05 -29.26
C TYR A 666 1.56 -47.63 -28.04
N ASP A 667 0.38 -48.22 -27.83
CA ASP A 667 -0.49 -47.90 -26.68
C ASP A 667 0.06 -48.38 -25.32
N ILE A 668 1.10 -49.22 -25.32
CA ILE A 668 1.89 -49.54 -24.12
C ILE A 668 2.93 -48.43 -23.89
N VAL A 669 3.73 -48.12 -24.90
CA VAL A 669 4.78 -47.08 -24.81
C VAL A 669 4.18 -45.71 -24.49
N ARG A 670 3.05 -45.35 -25.13
CA ARG A 670 2.29 -44.12 -24.86
C ARG A 670 2.02 -43.97 -23.36
N LYS A 671 1.54 -45.03 -22.70
CA LYS A 671 1.23 -45.04 -21.26
C LYS A 671 2.47 -45.01 -20.36
N ASN A 672 3.56 -45.65 -20.78
CA ASN A 672 4.85 -45.54 -20.09
C ASN A 672 5.33 -44.08 -20.10
N ILE A 673 5.21 -43.39 -21.24
CA ILE A 673 5.64 -42.00 -21.45
C ILE A 673 4.70 -40.99 -20.76
N GLU A 674 3.38 -41.18 -20.83
CA GLU A 674 2.36 -40.40 -20.10
C GLU A 674 2.63 -40.34 -18.58
N ASP A 675 3.09 -41.46 -18.00
CA ASP A 675 3.42 -41.57 -16.57
C ASP A 675 4.86 -41.11 -16.24
N SER A 676 5.83 -41.44 -17.11
CA SER A 676 7.26 -41.24 -16.81
C SER A 676 7.77 -39.84 -17.12
N VAL A 677 7.29 -39.17 -18.18
CA VAL A 677 7.74 -37.82 -18.54
C VAL A 677 7.39 -36.78 -17.47
N PRO A 678 6.17 -36.75 -16.90
CA PRO A 678 5.87 -35.91 -15.75
C PRO A 678 6.76 -36.19 -14.54
N LYS A 679 7.14 -37.46 -14.29
CA LYS A 679 8.06 -37.82 -13.20
C LYS A 679 9.47 -37.30 -13.42
N ALA A 680 9.99 -37.37 -14.66
CA ALA A 680 11.29 -36.81 -15.02
C ALA A 680 11.31 -35.29 -14.80
N ILE A 681 10.32 -34.56 -15.35
CA ILE A 681 10.19 -33.10 -15.20
C ILE A 681 10.02 -32.71 -13.73
N MET A 682 9.20 -33.44 -12.97
CA MET A 682 9.02 -33.20 -11.54
C MET A 682 10.31 -33.48 -10.74
N HIS A 683 11.17 -34.42 -11.16
CA HIS A 683 12.41 -34.73 -10.46
C HIS A 683 13.53 -33.72 -10.75
N PHE A 684 13.84 -33.52 -12.04
CA PHE A 684 15.00 -32.77 -12.53
C PHE A 684 14.78 -31.26 -12.61
N LEU A 685 13.54 -30.80 -12.85
CA LEU A 685 13.20 -29.38 -12.86
C LEU A 685 12.47 -29.01 -11.56
N VAL A 686 11.18 -29.34 -11.40
CA VAL A 686 10.31 -28.75 -10.36
C VAL A 686 10.84 -28.98 -8.93
N ASN A 687 11.12 -30.23 -8.53
CA ASN A 687 11.63 -30.51 -7.18
C ASN A 687 13.13 -30.20 -7.03
N HIS A 688 13.91 -30.13 -8.11
CA HIS A 688 15.28 -29.64 -8.04
C HIS A 688 15.28 -28.14 -7.70
N SER A 689 14.47 -27.34 -8.41
CA SER A 689 14.30 -25.92 -8.13
C SER A 689 13.88 -25.68 -6.68
N LYS A 690 12.90 -26.45 -6.15
CA LYS A 690 12.46 -26.32 -4.76
C LYS A 690 13.54 -26.63 -3.71
N ARG A 691 14.52 -27.50 -4.03
CA ARG A 691 15.61 -27.87 -3.10
C ARG A 691 16.81 -26.92 -3.18
N GLU A 692 17.28 -26.61 -4.38
CA GLU A 692 18.59 -25.96 -4.57
C GLU A 692 18.52 -24.43 -4.71
N LEU A 693 17.34 -23.84 -4.95
CA LEU A 693 17.20 -22.39 -5.16
C LEU A 693 17.81 -21.55 -4.02
N HIS A 694 17.65 -21.96 -2.76
CA HIS A 694 18.25 -21.28 -1.62
C HIS A 694 19.79 -21.38 -1.64
N ASN A 695 20.33 -22.58 -1.87
CA ASN A 695 21.77 -22.82 -2.01
C ASN A 695 22.38 -21.98 -3.15
N VAL A 696 21.67 -21.85 -4.28
CA VAL A 696 22.07 -21.04 -5.43
C VAL A 696 22.08 -19.56 -5.08
N PHE A 697 21.04 -19.03 -4.42
CA PHE A 697 21.03 -17.64 -3.95
C PHE A 697 22.17 -17.35 -2.97
N ILE A 698 22.44 -18.21 -1.99
CA ILE A 698 23.55 -18.01 -1.06
C ILE A 698 24.90 -17.98 -1.82
N ARG A 699 25.15 -18.91 -2.75
CA ARG A 699 26.40 -18.94 -3.54
C ARG A 699 26.59 -17.76 -4.50
N LYS A 700 25.49 -17.24 -5.08
CA LYS A 700 25.53 -16.18 -6.10
C LYS A 700 25.41 -14.77 -5.49
N LEU A 701 24.52 -14.57 -4.52
CA LEU A 701 24.14 -13.26 -3.97
C LEU A 701 24.70 -12.99 -2.56
N TYR A 702 24.88 -13.99 -1.69
CA TYR A 702 25.36 -13.74 -0.32
C TYR A 702 26.88 -13.48 -0.29
N ARG A 703 27.27 -12.26 -0.71
CA ARG A 703 28.66 -11.80 -0.82
C ARG A 703 28.79 -10.40 -0.22
N GLU A 704 29.63 -10.25 0.81
CA GLU A 704 29.74 -8.99 1.58
C GLU A 704 30.11 -7.77 0.74
N ASN A 705 30.85 -7.97 -0.36
CA ASN A 705 31.26 -6.92 -1.29
C ASN A 705 30.12 -6.41 -2.20
N LEU A 706 28.96 -7.07 -2.20
CA LEU A 706 27.77 -6.69 -2.99
C LEU A 706 26.63 -6.15 -2.12
N PHE A 707 26.72 -6.24 -0.79
CA PHE A 707 25.61 -5.86 0.11
C PHE A 707 25.21 -4.38 -0.04
N GLU A 708 26.19 -3.48 -0.13
CA GLU A 708 25.96 -2.03 -0.24
C GLU A 708 25.32 -1.64 -1.59
N GLU A 709 25.63 -2.36 -2.67
CA GLU A 709 25.05 -2.15 -4.00
C GLU A 709 23.63 -2.74 -4.12
N MET A 710 23.45 -4.01 -3.72
CA MET A 710 22.16 -4.70 -3.82
C MET A 710 21.09 -4.09 -2.92
N LEU A 711 21.46 -3.68 -1.70
CA LEU A 711 20.55 -3.06 -0.73
C LEU A 711 20.45 -1.53 -0.88
N GLN A 712 20.88 -0.98 -2.03
CA GLN A 712 20.62 0.42 -2.35
C GLN A 712 19.13 0.68 -2.54
N GLU A 713 18.64 1.77 -1.94
CA GLU A 713 17.25 2.20 -2.02
C GLU A 713 17.05 3.34 -3.03
N PRO A 714 15.85 3.50 -3.61
CA PRO A 714 15.46 4.71 -4.32
C PRO A 714 15.50 5.95 -3.41
N ASP A 715 16.05 7.06 -3.90
CA ASP A 715 16.15 8.33 -3.16
C ASP A 715 14.81 8.81 -2.59
N GLU A 716 13.71 8.57 -3.31
CA GLU A 716 12.36 8.86 -2.81
C GLU A 716 12.03 8.12 -1.52
N ILE A 717 12.36 6.83 -1.42
CA ILE A 717 12.05 6.00 -0.24
C ILE A 717 12.96 6.40 0.92
N ALA A 718 14.25 6.65 0.65
CA ALA A 718 15.19 7.17 1.63
C ALA A 718 14.75 8.53 2.19
N ALA A 719 14.31 9.46 1.33
CA ALA A 719 13.80 10.77 1.70
C ALA A 719 12.48 10.69 2.47
N LYS A 720 11.53 9.86 2.03
CA LYS A 720 10.27 9.58 2.74
C LYS A 720 10.55 9.03 4.13
N ARG A 721 11.31 7.93 4.27
CA ARG A 721 11.65 7.36 5.59
C ARG A 721 12.36 8.36 6.50
N LYS A 722 13.31 9.16 5.97
CA LYS A 722 14.01 10.20 6.75
C LYS A 722 13.04 11.25 7.31
N ARG A 723 12.09 11.71 6.49
CA ARG A 723 11.03 12.66 6.89
C ARG A 723 10.06 12.05 7.90
N THR A 724 9.53 10.86 7.64
CA THR A 724 8.61 10.14 8.54
C THR A 724 9.28 9.81 9.88
N ARG A 725 10.58 9.46 9.90
CA ARG A 725 11.38 9.25 11.12
C ARG A 725 11.50 10.53 11.96
N GLU A 726 11.71 11.68 11.34
CA GLU A 726 11.80 12.96 12.08
C GLU A 726 10.43 13.41 12.59
N THR A 727 9.36 13.24 11.80
CA THR A 727 7.97 13.43 12.25
C THR A 727 7.64 12.53 13.45
N LEU A 728 8.06 11.26 13.42
CA LEU A 728 7.87 10.31 14.51
C LEU A 728 8.58 10.79 15.79
N ARG A 729 9.84 11.24 15.70
CA ARG A 729 10.60 11.79 16.84
C ARG A 729 9.92 13.00 17.46
N VAL A 730 9.43 13.94 16.66
CA VAL A 730 8.76 15.15 17.15
C VAL A 730 7.42 14.81 17.81
N LEU A 731 6.65 13.87 17.23
CA LEU A 731 5.42 13.36 17.85
C LEU A 731 5.69 12.63 19.18
N GLN A 732 6.76 11.83 19.26
CA GLN A 732 7.21 11.21 20.52
C GLN A 732 7.61 12.26 21.56
N GLN A 733 8.31 13.34 21.16
CA GLN A 733 8.65 14.44 22.06
C GLN A 733 7.38 15.15 22.57
N ALA A 734 6.46 15.51 21.67
CA ALA A 734 5.19 16.15 22.03
C ALA A 734 4.34 15.29 22.96
N PHE A 735 4.28 13.97 22.72
CA PHE A 735 3.53 13.04 23.57
C PHE A 735 4.13 12.93 24.97
N ARG A 736 5.46 12.77 25.11
CA ARG A 736 6.15 12.78 26.42
C ARG A 736 5.90 14.08 27.17
N THR A 737 6.00 15.22 26.49
CA THR A 737 5.72 16.54 27.07
C THR A 737 4.25 16.71 27.49
N LEU A 738 3.29 15.98 26.91
CA LEU A 738 1.90 15.90 27.39
C LEU A 738 1.68 14.90 28.53
N ASP A 739 2.51 13.86 28.66
CA ASP A 739 2.52 12.94 29.80
C ASP A 739 3.24 13.53 31.03
N GLU A 740 4.12 14.51 30.85
CA GLU A 740 4.77 15.30 31.92
C GLU A 740 3.79 16.12 32.79
N LEU A 741 2.48 16.15 32.47
CA LEU A 741 1.46 16.85 33.28
C LEU A 741 1.08 16.05 34.54
N PRO A 742 1.27 16.60 35.75
CA PRO A 742 0.69 16.04 36.95
C PRO A 742 -0.84 16.25 36.99
N LEU A 743 -1.55 15.37 37.70
CA LEU A 743 -3.01 15.43 37.92
C LEU A 743 -3.44 16.52 38.92
N GLU A 744 -2.80 17.70 38.90
CA GLU A 744 -3.17 18.90 39.66
C GLU A 744 -4.55 19.47 39.26
N ALA A 745 -5.22 18.89 38.26
CA ALA A 745 -6.62 19.18 37.95
C ALA A 745 -7.60 18.54 38.96
N GLU A 746 -7.29 17.36 39.50
CA GLU A 746 -8.22 16.58 40.33
C GLU A 746 -8.18 16.95 41.81
N THR A 747 -7.05 17.50 42.29
CA THR A 747 -6.88 17.90 43.69
C THR A 747 -7.59 19.20 44.07
N VAL A 748 -7.97 20.02 43.08
CA VAL A 748 -8.56 21.35 43.30
C VAL A 748 -10.08 21.31 43.56
N GLU A 749 -10.81 20.31 43.05
CA GLU A 749 -12.27 20.20 43.27
C GLU A 749 -12.66 19.83 44.72
N ARG A 750 -11.70 19.52 45.59
CA ARG A 750 -11.95 19.01 46.95
C ARG A 750 -11.34 19.88 48.06
N GLY A 751 -11.12 21.18 47.79
CA GLY A 751 -10.36 22.08 48.68
C GLY A 751 -10.90 23.51 48.85
N TYR A 752 -11.89 23.66 49.74
CA TYR A 752 -12.22 24.87 50.52
C TYR A 752 -12.91 26.10 49.86
N SER A 753 -13.66 26.80 50.73
CA SER A 753 -14.54 27.94 50.47
C SER A 753 -13.81 29.30 50.49
N LEU A 754 -14.54 30.39 50.19
CA LEU A 754 -14.06 31.77 50.19
C LEU A 754 -13.24 32.16 51.44
N GLY A 755 -12.04 32.68 51.20
CA GLY A 755 -11.37 33.68 52.04
C GLY A 755 -11.12 34.94 51.22
N SER A 756 -11.32 36.12 51.81
CA SER A 756 -11.18 37.41 51.12
C SER A 756 -9.73 37.91 51.09
N ASP A 757 -9.41 38.62 50.00
CA ASP A 757 -8.20 39.43 49.74
C ASP A 757 -6.82 38.76 49.74
N LEU A 758 -6.13 38.91 48.60
CA LEU A 758 -4.94 39.78 48.52
C LEU A 758 -4.57 40.06 47.06
N THR A 759 -4.70 41.31 46.61
CA THR A 759 -4.21 41.78 45.31
C THR A 759 -2.74 42.21 45.40
N GLY A 760 -1.88 41.69 44.52
CA GLY A 760 -0.42 41.87 44.58
C GLY A 760 0.10 43.24 44.11
N LEU A 761 -0.34 44.34 44.74
CA LEU A 761 0.17 45.71 44.55
C LEU A 761 0.36 46.42 45.92
N PRO A 762 1.21 47.46 46.02
CA PRO A 762 1.80 47.87 47.30
C PRO A 762 0.87 48.56 48.29
N LYS A 763 1.15 48.40 49.58
CA LYS A 763 0.41 49.01 50.69
C LYS A 763 0.75 50.49 50.86
N ILE A 764 -0.26 51.31 51.12
CA ILE A 764 -0.13 52.64 51.74
C ILE A 764 -0.53 52.48 53.22
N HIS A 765 0.27 53.01 54.15
CA HIS A 765 0.03 52.90 55.60
C HIS A 765 -0.62 54.18 56.16
N GLY A 766 -1.66 54.03 57.00
CA GLY A 766 -2.26 55.16 57.73
C GLY A 766 -3.39 54.78 58.69
N LEU A 767 -3.09 54.83 59.99
CA LEU A 767 -3.99 54.84 61.16
C LEU A 767 -4.80 53.55 61.52
N PRO A 768 -5.08 53.29 62.82
CA PRO A 768 -5.79 52.09 63.30
C PRO A 768 -7.12 52.37 64.03
N THR A 769 -7.98 51.35 64.16
CA THR A 769 -9.02 51.23 65.21
C THR A 769 -9.24 49.76 65.60
N SER A 770 -9.88 49.54 66.74
CA SER A 770 -10.06 48.22 67.40
C SER A 770 -11.53 47.91 67.68
N SER A 771 -11.85 46.63 67.90
CA SER A 771 -12.62 46.14 69.07
C SER A 771 -12.77 44.60 69.05
N MET A 772 -13.43 44.03 70.08
CA MET A 772 -13.57 42.60 70.37
C MET A 772 -15.05 42.16 70.49
N TYR A 773 -15.25 40.87 70.77
CA TYR A 773 -16.44 40.21 71.36
C TYR A 773 -17.65 39.86 70.47
N SER A 774 -17.99 38.56 70.39
CA SER A 774 -19.10 37.95 71.17
C SER A 774 -19.36 36.48 70.77
N THR A 775 -20.21 35.78 71.54
CA THR A 775 -20.37 34.31 71.50
C THR A 775 -21.83 33.83 71.32
N SER A 776 -21.99 32.68 70.64
CA SER A 776 -23.02 31.63 70.87
C SER A 776 -24.52 31.98 71.00
N SER A 777 -25.37 31.35 70.16
CA SER A 777 -26.17 30.14 70.53
C SER A 777 -27.46 29.94 69.69
N GLY A 778 -27.81 28.67 69.43
CA GLY A 778 -29.14 28.14 69.04
C GLY A 778 -29.75 28.53 67.67
N SER A 779 -30.71 27.79 67.11
CA SER A 779 -31.11 26.37 67.31
C SER A 779 -32.21 25.96 66.30
N ASN A 780 -32.05 24.81 65.62
CA ASN A 780 -33.11 23.89 65.11
C ASN A 780 -34.11 24.44 64.03
N ASP A 781 -34.67 23.64 63.09
CA ASP A 781 -34.53 22.20 62.81
C ASP A 781 -34.95 21.78 61.36
N SER A 782 -34.89 20.46 61.09
CA SER A 782 -35.78 19.64 60.25
C SER A 782 -35.42 19.26 58.78
N TYR A 783 -34.86 18.03 58.63
CA TYR A 783 -35.14 16.97 57.62
C TYR A 783 -34.90 17.23 56.10
N ALA A 784 -34.57 16.26 55.23
CA ALA A 784 -34.08 14.85 55.29
C ALA A 784 -33.79 14.39 53.82
N ALA A 785 -33.05 13.33 53.45
CA ALA A 785 -32.02 12.47 54.06
C ALA A 785 -31.28 11.68 52.93
N SER A 786 -30.27 10.86 53.24
CA SER A 786 -29.48 10.07 52.25
C SER A 786 -29.75 8.55 52.28
N PRO A 787 -29.47 7.81 51.18
CA PRO A 787 -29.18 6.37 51.23
C PRO A 787 -27.68 6.06 51.00
N LYS A 788 -27.22 4.89 51.46
CA LYS A 788 -25.86 4.34 51.25
C LYS A 788 -25.91 3.02 50.47
N HIS A 789 -24.78 2.63 49.87
CA HIS A 789 -24.61 1.34 49.18
C HIS A 789 -24.87 0.11 50.07
N THR A 790 -25.32 -0.97 49.43
CA THR A 790 -25.32 -2.35 49.95
C THR A 790 -24.56 -3.29 49.01
N LYS A 791 -24.12 -4.45 49.53
CA LYS A 791 -23.51 -5.55 48.75
C LYS A 791 -24.46 -6.76 48.75
N SER A 792 -24.42 -7.58 47.70
CA SER A 792 -25.00 -8.93 47.67
C SER A 792 -24.03 -9.93 47.01
N ARG A 793 -24.34 -11.23 47.05
CA ARG A 793 -23.35 -12.31 46.81
C ARG A 793 -24.03 -13.62 46.36
N LYS A 794 -23.48 -14.26 45.31
CA LYS A 794 -23.72 -15.65 44.81
C LYS A 794 -25.13 -16.01 44.25
N SER A 795 -25.13 -16.63 43.07
CA SER A 795 -25.82 -17.92 42.77
C SER A 795 -25.10 -18.61 41.59
N SER A 796 -25.53 -19.82 41.16
CA SER A 796 -24.67 -20.76 40.42
C SER A 796 -25.38 -21.54 39.29
N HIS A 797 -24.65 -21.83 38.20
CA HIS A 797 -24.67 -23.10 37.43
C HIS A 797 -23.40 -23.10 36.53
N SER A 798 -22.54 -24.13 36.52
CA SER A 798 -22.68 -25.53 36.06
C SER A 798 -22.56 -25.68 34.53
N GLY A 799 -21.58 -26.46 34.08
CA GLY A 799 -21.24 -26.67 32.67
C GLY A 799 -19.83 -27.22 32.54
N GLU A 800 -19.64 -28.48 32.91
CA GLU A 800 -18.34 -29.16 32.83
C GLU A 800 -18.06 -29.70 31.42
N LEU A 801 -16.81 -29.61 30.98
CA LEU A 801 -16.02 -30.83 30.71
C LEU A 801 -14.52 -30.50 30.63
N GLN A 802 -13.72 -31.37 31.24
CA GLN A 802 -12.24 -31.38 31.17
C GLN A 802 -11.85 -32.20 29.90
N SER A 803 -10.59 -32.48 29.52
CA SER A 803 -9.39 -32.88 30.27
C SER A 803 -8.26 -33.15 29.24
N HIS A 804 -7.01 -33.49 29.59
CA HIS A 804 -6.11 -33.01 30.64
C HIS A 804 -4.66 -33.25 30.17
N LEU A 805 -3.70 -32.52 30.75
CA LEU A 805 -2.29 -32.89 30.69
C LEU A 805 -2.01 -34.07 31.63
N TYR A 806 -1.12 -34.97 31.26
CA TYR A 806 -0.46 -35.89 32.20
C TYR A 806 1.03 -35.98 31.90
N ALA A 807 1.81 -35.97 32.98
CA ALA A 807 3.23 -36.31 32.98
C ALA A 807 3.47 -37.42 34.02
N SER A 808 4.38 -38.34 33.72
CA SER A 808 4.94 -39.31 34.66
C SER A 808 6.33 -39.70 34.19
N SER A 809 7.20 -40.10 35.12
CA SER A 809 8.62 -40.37 34.89
C SER A 809 8.98 -41.87 34.85
N ASP A 810 10.24 -42.12 34.48
CA ASP A 810 11.08 -43.28 34.82
C ASP A 810 10.78 -44.67 34.22
N SER A 811 11.67 -45.11 33.32
CA SER A 811 12.15 -46.50 33.21
C SER A 811 13.43 -46.58 32.34
N ASN A 812 14.34 -47.50 32.67
CA ASN A 812 15.66 -47.65 32.02
C ASN A 812 15.62 -48.40 30.67
N GLY A 813 16.56 -48.08 29.78
CA GLY A 813 16.83 -48.85 28.54
C GLY A 813 18.20 -48.55 27.91
N ASN A 814 19.03 -49.58 27.70
CA ASN A 814 20.35 -49.50 27.07
C ASN A 814 20.28 -49.36 25.53
N GLY A 815 21.28 -48.71 24.90
CA GLY A 815 21.62 -49.06 23.51
C GLY A 815 22.43 -48.09 22.63
N ARG A 816 23.76 -48.15 22.71
CA ARG A 816 24.75 -47.87 21.61
C ARG A 816 24.49 -46.69 20.64
N SER A 817 25.23 -45.60 20.81
CA SER A 817 25.63 -44.73 19.68
C SER A 817 26.85 -45.29 18.96
N TYR A 818 26.90 -45.19 17.63
CA TYR A 818 28.09 -45.46 16.81
C TYR A 818 28.70 -44.13 16.30
N MET A 819 30.03 -44.04 16.33
CA MET A 819 30.83 -43.07 15.56
C MET A 819 31.35 -43.74 14.29
N PRO A 820 31.44 -43.00 13.16
CA PRO A 820 32.72 -42.40 12.75
C PRO A 820 32.55 -40.96 12.21
N GLY A 821 33.60 -40.18 11.90
CA GLY A 821 35.05 -40.42 11.94
C GLY A 821 35.83 -39.13 11.57
N LEU A 822 37.15 -39.11 11.77
CA LEU A 822 37.98 -37.89 11.66
C LEU A 822 38.66 -37.71 10.29
N TYR A 823 38.57 -36.50 9.72
CA TYR A 823 39.63 -35.78 8.96
C TYR A 823 40.14 -36.44 7.64
N PRO A 824 40.98 -35.79 6.78
CA PRO A 824 41.88 -34.64 7.00
C PRO A 824 41.62 -33.39 6.14
N ALA A 825 42.30 -32.31 6.54
CA ALA A 825 42.53 -31.11 5.74
C ALA A 825 43.82 -31.26 4.89
N VAL A 826 43.94 -30.46 3.84
CA VAL A 826 45.17 -30.25 3.05
C VAL A 826 45.25 -28.76 2.72
N ASP A 827 46.40 -28.14 2.96
CA ASP A 827 46.68 -26.75 2.55
C ASP A 827 47.11 -26.67 1.09
N LEU A 828 46.48 -25.79 0.30
CA LEU A 828 47.09 -24.87 -0.68
C LEU A 828 46.04 -23.99 -1.38
#